data_AF-A0A7K9AQX2-F1
#
_entry.id   AF-A0A7K9AQX2-F1
#
_cell.length_a   1.000
_cell.length_b   1.000
_cell.length_c   1.000
_cell.angle_alpha   90.00
_cell.angle_beta   90.00
_cell.angle_gamma   90.00
#
_symmetry.space_group_name_H-M   'P 1'
#
loop_
_entity.id
_entity.type
_entity.pdbx_description
1 polymer ?
#
loop_
_entity_poly.entity_id
_entity_poly.type
_entity_poly.pdbx_seq_one_letter_code
_entity_poly.pdbx_strand_id
1 'polypeptide(L)'
;ETTEPVLPPCFCLNDGVCQDGACVCPEEWVGSLCELVNFCEVSIYTANISEGILKNLTFQRIIVGKYGNSAEKCEHNTVNGNHSIAVRMCSRVGKTPTLQPPQILNCNANLDSLASQVETADSSNVSAIASNTQILTSMPEQLTTQSISTAANIAVRILKKPDISEHSQASVAIMATVSQLLDANETQFNNDNLIDVTASLTRTMEEFSLTSNITQSNIAIQSVPLKLNSSTILFSAQRDMALGYIQSTKLEVQENVPGLTGDLSTEVQILLNIKNNNNGRVGFVLYQNGKFFQSRIYKSRSRFSKQIISGNIDGGRTSGVELAFSPKYNTSQFQLRDHACVFWDYTTNDWSTTGCTKGRDQFLRCKCNHTTNFAVLMAFQIKYNYAKPLEYISYIGIGLSIAGLVITILFQIFTRKTRKSSITWMLVNLCFAMLIFNIIFISGIENRNAKNHSSDTTSYDQQYQTYDTTSNTLLTSDLVDPPADSWCTAVAVLLHYFLLATFMWTALNSAQLYLLLLRAMKPLPGRFIVTMSVIGWGIPAIVVAITLGTTYREGKALNYRQEEFCWLAALDENQNFSMEKPMLWSFLLPVALILLFNFIMFINITVSVIWNDNKDLTRNKKDSFMKKMISTISVVVVLGITWTVGYLMLINHKETSLVFSYVFCILNATQGLQICILYTFRSQIFKKKISEVFLVFSVPEIPVYLHSKTYYVSKSHLAKHSREAFRQPETFSEDTSLSTLPNHR
;
A
#
# COMPACT_ATOMS: atom_id res chain seq x y z
N GLU A 1 34.29 -11.19 12.84
CA GLU A 1 33.32 -10.08 12.70
C GLU A 1 32.99 -9.90 11.22
N THR A 2 31.78 -9.47 10.88
CA THR A 2 31.42 -9.05 9.51
C THR A 2 31.20 -7.54 9.51
N THR A 3 32.27 -6.78 9.26
CA THR A 3 32.17 -5.34 9.04
C THR A 3 31.49 -5.09 7.69
N GLU A 4 30.23 -4.70 7.74
CA GLU A 4 29.57 -4.05 6.60
C GLU A 4 30.41 -2.82 6.18
N PRO A 5 30.59 -2.56 4.88
CA PRO A 5 31.31 -1.37 4.44
C PRO A 5 30.46 -0.13 4.76
N VAL A 6 30.85 0.57 5.83
CA VAL A 6 30.24 1.86 6.19
C VAL A 6 30.53 2.87 5.08
N LEU A 7 29.55 3.04 4.19
CA LEU A 7 29.59 4.05 3.14
C LEU A 7 29.75 5.43 3.80
N PRO A 8 30.71 6.27 3.40
CA PRO A 8 30.85 7.59 4.00
C PRO A 8 29.60 8.43 3.70
N PRO A 9 29.10 9.23 4.67
CA PRO A 9 27.90 10.03 4.46
C PRO A 9 28.16 11.09 3.38
N CYS A 10 27.38 11.08 2.30
CA CYS A 10 27.41 12.18 1.31
C CYS A 10 26.97 13.47 2.01
N PHE A 11 27.78 14.52 1.94
CA PHE A 11 27.42 15.84 2.44
C PHE A 11 26.74 16.64 1.34
N CYS A 12 25.41 16.71 1.39
CA CYS A 12 24.59 17.39 0.38
C CYS A 12 24.06 18.73 0.92
N LEU A 13 24.07 19.75 0.09
CA LEU A 13 23.50 21.07 0.38
C LEU A 13 22.05 21.17 -0.11
N ASN A 14 21.35 22.24 0.28
CA ASN A 14 20.07 22.66 -0.30
C ASN A 14 19.03 21.52 -0.43
N ASP A 15 18.80 20.81 0.68
CA ASP A 15 17.88 19.68 0.83
C ASP A 15 18.14 18.49 -0.13
N GLY A 16 19.35 18.39 -0.68
CA GLY A 16 19.80 17.23 -1.44
C GLY A 16 19.92 15.95 -0.60
N VAL A 17 19.58 14.81 -1.19
CA VAL A 17 19.55 13.50 -0.50
C VAL A 17 20.73 12.64 -0.94
N CYS A 18 21.50 12.12 0.01
CA CYS A 18 22.55 11.13 -0.23
C CYS A 18 21.93 9.79 -0.68
N GLN A 19 22.21 9.36 -1.90
CA GLN A 19 21.82 8.06 -2.44
C GLN A 19 23.00 7.44 -3.22
N ASP A 20 23.32 6.18 -2.90
CA ASP A 20 24.36 5.38 -3.57
C ASP A 20 25.75 6.06 -3.66
N GLY A 21 26.07 6.95 -2.70
CA GLY A 21 27.33 7.70 -2.63
C GLY A 21 27.32 9.06 -3.35
N ALA A 22 26.20 9.48 -3.95
CA ALA A 22 26.03 10.77 -4.62
C ALA A 22 24.88 11.59 -4.02
N CYS A 23 24.90 12.91 -4.23
CA CYS A 23 23.80 13.80 -3.84
C CYS A 23 22.74 13.91 -4.94
N VAL A 24 21.49 13.62 -4.61
CA VAL A 24 20.31 13.80 -5.46
C VAL A 24 19.68 15.16 -5.12
N CYS A 25 19.68 16.10 -6.07
CA CYS A 25 19.27 17.49 -5.82
C CYS A 25 17.78 17.74 -6.12
N PRO A 26 17.11 18.66 -5.40
CA PRO A 26 15.82 19.22 -5.83
C PRO A 26 15.96 20.00 -7.15
N GLU A 27 14.88 20.15 -7.93
CA GLU A 27 14.93 20.83 -9.26
C GLU A 27 15.54 22.24 -9.24
N GLU A 28 15.49 22.94 -8.10
CA GLU A 28 16.06 24.28 -7.90
C GLU A 28 17.60 24.31 -7.84
N TRP A 29 18.29 23.16 -7.73
CA TRP A 29 19.72 23.07 -7.48
C TRP A 29 20.43 22.01 -8.34
N VAL A 30 21.67 22.28 -8.74
CA VAL A 30 22.56 21.34 -9.46
C VAL A 30 23.96 21.35 -8.85
N GLY A 31 24.85 20.52 -9.37
CA GLY A 31 26.23 20.39 -8.90
C GLY A 31 26.40 19.13 -8.04
N SER A 32 27.64 18.69 -7.85
CA SER A 32 27.92 17.39 -7.22
C SER A 32 27.51 17.30 -5.75
N LEU A 33 27.29 18.46 -5.09
CA LEU A 33 26.83 18.61 -3.73
C LEU A 33 25.54 19.45 -3.66
N CYS A 34 24.85 19.68 -4.80
CA CYS A 34 23.71 20.60 -4.96
C CYS A 34 24.03 22.08 -4.71
N GLU A 35 25.25 22.50 -5.04
CA GLU A 35 25.84 23.81 -4.72
C GLU A 35 25.54 24.95 -5.73
N LEU A 36 24.96 24.65 -6.90
CA LEU A 36 24.74 25.60 -8.00
C LEU A 36 23.25 25.89 -8.22
N VAL A 37 22.89 27.17 -8.37
CA VAL A 37 21.50 27.59 -8.62
C VAL A 37 21.00 27.11 -9.99
N ASN A 38 19.79 26.54 -10.00
CA ASN A 38 19.14 26.00 -11.19
C ASN A 38 17.85 26.71 -11.63
N PHE A 39 17.55 27.87 -11.04
CA PHE A 39 16.44 28.70 -11.45
C PHE A 39 16.90 30.11 -11.80
N CYS A 40 16.13 30.75 -12.67
CA CYS A 40 16.08 32.18 -12.78
C CYS A 40 15.17 32.74 -11.68
N GLU A 41 15.61 33.78 -10.99
CA GLU A 41 14.83 34.40 -9.90
C GLU A 41 13.55 35.10 -10.38
N VAL A 42 12.65 35.37 -9.43
CA VAL A 42 11.42 36.16 -9.64
C VAL A 42 11.76 37.47 -10.35
N SER A 43 11.03 37.77 -11.43
CA SER A 43 11.32 38.94 -12.27
C SER A 43 10.07 39.69 -12.70
N ILE A 44 10.20 41.01 -12.84
CA ILE A 44 9.20 41.88 -13.46
C ILE A 44 9.79 42.40 -14.77
N TYR A 45 9.02 42.34 -15.85
CA TYR A 45 9.40 42.87 -17.16
C TYR A 45 8.27 43.73 -17.72
N THR A 46 8.53 45.01 -18.01
CA THR A 46 7.53 45.89 -18.61
C THR A 46 7.49 45.66 -20.12
N ALA A 47 6.37 45.15 -20.64
CA ALA A 47 6.16 44.86 -22.05
C ALA A 47 5.02 45.71 -22.63
N ASN A 48 5.13 46.04 -23.91
CA ASN A 48 4.03 46.62 -24.71
C ASN A 48 3.19 45.46 -25.26
N ILE A 49 1.94 45.32 -24.82
CA ILE A 49 1.08 44.15 -25.12
C ILE A 49 0.15 44.40 -26.32
N SER A 50 -0.25 45.66 -26.49
CA SER A 50 -1.05 46.18 -27.60
C SER A 50 -0.68 47.65 -27.80
N GLU A 51 -1.12 48.28 -28.90
CA GLU A 51 -0.68 49.64 -29.29
C GLU A 51 -0.79 50.68 -28.16
N GLY A 52 0.36 51.02 -27.55
CA GLY A 52 0.48 52.02 -26.49
C GLY A 52 0.31 51.51 -25.05
N ILE A 53 -0.03 50.23 -24.84
CA ILE A 53 -0.28 49.67 -23.50
C ILE A 53 0.96 48.94 -22.97
N LEU A 54 1.79 49.67 -22.21
CA LEU A 54 2.80 49.06 -21.35
C LEU A 54 2.15 48.45 -20.10
N LYS A 55 2.50 47.19 -19.81
CA LYS A 55 2.08 46.48 -18.59
C LYS A 55 3.30 45.79 -17.98
N ASN A 56 3.36 45.76 -16.66
CA ASN A 56 4.34 44.94 -15.95
C ASN A 56 3.89 43.48 -16.00
N LEU A 57 4.79 42.59 -16.45
CA LEU A 57 4.62 41.15 -16.47
C LEU A 57 5.49 40.53 -15.38
N THR A 58 4.86 39.83 -14.44
CA THR A 58 5.49 39.23 -13.27
C THR A 58 5.67 37.73 -13.51
N PHE A 59 6.91 37.26 -13.46
CA PHE A 59 7.26 35.85 -13.57
C PHE A 59 7.80 35.35 -12.23
N GLN A 60 7.26 34.24 -11.74
CA GLN A 60 7.82 33.50 -10.60
C GLN A 60 9.17 32.87 -10.96
N ARG A 61 9.82 32.19 -10.01
CA ARG A 61 11.04 31.42 -10.29
C ARG A 61 10.82 30.43 -11.44
N ILE A 62 11.78 30.37 -12.35
CA ILE A 62 11.72 29.51 -13.55
C ILE A 62 12.94 28.60 -13.56
N ILE A 63 12.74 27.28 -13.50
CA ILE A 63 13.83 26.30 -13.61
C ILE A 63 14.52 26.41 -14.98
N VAL A 64 15.85 26.31 -15.01
CA VAL A 64 16.66 26.29 -16.24
C VAL A 64 16.16 25.19 -17.18
N GLY A 65 15.93 25.55 -18.45
CA GLY A 65 15.38 24.67 -19.47
C GLY A 65 13.84 24.67 -19.51
N LYS A 66 13.15 25.15 -18.48
CA LYS A 66 11.69 25.28 -18.46
C LYS A 66 11.25 26.69 -18.87
N TYR A 67 9.98 26.80 -19.26
CA TYR A 67 9.27 28.07 -19.48
C TYR A 67 8.42 28.38 -18.24
N GLY A 68 8.38 29.65 -17.84
CA GLY A 68 7.50 30.16 -16.80
C GLY A 68 6.48 31.13 -17.37
N ASN A 69 5.26 31.08 -16.83
CA ASN A 69 4.12 31.85 -17.30
C ASN A 69 4.00 33.16 -16.51
N SER A 70 3.48 34.22 -17.14
CA SER A 70 3.15 35.47 -16.43
C SER A 70 2.02 35.26 -15.43
N ALA A 71 2.07 35.95 -14.29
CA ALA A 71 0.96 36.01 -13.34
C ALA A 71 -0.24 36.76 -13.92
N GLU A 72 0.01 37.74 -14.79
CA GLU A 72 -0.98 38.54 -15.49
C GLU A 72 -1.65 37.72 -16.60
N LYS A 73 -2.98 37.79 -16.64
CA LYS A 73 -3.84 37.01 -17.53
C LYS A 73 -4.58 37.89 -18.55
N CYS A 74 -4.90 37.31 -19.69
CA CYS A 74 -5.80 37.87 -20.70
C CYS A 74 -7.16 38.21 -20.07
N GLU A 75 -7.72 39.36 -20.44
CA GLU A 75 -8.98 39.87 -19.89
C GLU A 75 -10.16 38.92 -20.17
N HIS A 76 -11.14 38.88 -19.25
CA HIS A 76 -12.30 37.99 -19.32
C HIS A 76 -13.22 38.22 -20.55
N ASN A 77 -13.04 39.33 -21.26
CA ASN A 77 -13.73 39.68 -22.50
C ASN A 77 -13.05 39.09 -23.76
N THR A 78 -11.82 38.59 -23.65
CA THR A 78 -11.05 38.01 -24.77
C THR A 78 -11.28 36.50 -24.90
N VAL A 79 -11.04 35.97 -26.10
CA VAL A 79 -11.24 34.54 -26.41
C VAL A 79 -10.38 33.64 -25.50
N ASN A 80 -9.16 34.07 -25.15
CA ASN A 80 -8.26 33.37 -24.26
C ASN A 80 -8.33 33.88 -22.80
N GLY A 81 -9.45 34.48 -22.37
CA GLY A 81 -9.61 34.99 -21.00
C GLY A 81 -9.17 33.99 -19.93
N ASN A 82 -8.51 34.49 -18.87
CA ASN A 82 -7.82 33.71 -17.82
C ASN A 82 -6.51 32.98 -18.22
N HIS A 83 -6.10 32.92 -19.49
CA HIS A 83 -4.76 32.42 -19.86
C HIS A 83 -3.68 33.46 -19.56
N SER A 84 -2.45 33.04 -19.24
CA SER A 84 -1.32 33.97 -19.02
C SER A 84 -0.97 34.71 -20.31
N ILE A 85 -0.72 36.02 -20.21
CA ILE A 85 -0.44 36.86 -21.39
C ILE A 85 0.93 36.56 -22.01
N ALA A 86 1.89 36.07 -21.23
CA ALA A 86 3.24 35.81 -21.73
C ALA A 86 3.90 34.58 -21.10
N VAL A 87 4.89 34.03 -21.81
CA VAL A 87 5.82 33.02 -21.29
C VAL A 87 7.26 33.49 -21.44
N ARG A 88 8.13 32.99 -20.58
CA ARG A 88 9.55 33.38 -20.55
C ARG A 88 10.41 32.14 -20.27
N MET A 89 11.45 31.91 -21.08
CA MET A 89 12.37 30.80 -20.86
C MET A 89 13.50 31.20 -19.90
N CYS A 90 13.86 30.32 -18.97
CA CYS A 90 15.14 30.38 -18.28
C CYS A 90 16.16 29.51 -19.03
N SER A 91 17.21 30.13 -19.55
CA SER A 91 18.34 29.46 -20.21
C SER A 91 19.61 29.60 -19.39
N ARG A 92 20.56 28.66 -19.45
CA ARG A 92 21.86 28.81 -18.79
C ARG A 92 22.91 29.25 -19.81
N VAL A 93 23.49 30.43 -19.59
CA VAL A 93 24.60 30.96 -20.41
C VAL A 93 25.87 30.88 -19.57
N GLY A 94 26.79 30.00 -19.95
CA GLY A 94 27.94 29.64 -19.12
C GLY A 94 27.49 28.95 -17.82
N LYS A 95 27.79 29.56 -16.66
CA LYS A 95 27.36 29.03 -15.35
C LYS A 95 26.07 29.67 -14.80
N THR A 96 25.69 30.85 -15.29
CA THR A 96 24.57 31.63 -14.76
C THR A 96 23.25 31.33 -15.47
N PRO A 97 22.14 31.09 -14.72
CA PRO A 97 20.78 31.20 -15.24
C PRO A 97 20.51 32.61 -15.79
N THR A 98 19.86 32.72 -16.94
CA THR A 98 19.52 33.96 -17.63
C THR A 98 18.12 33.88 -18.25
N LEU A 99 17.34 34.94 -18.09
CA LEU A 99 15.97 35.02 -18.60
C LEU A 99 15.94 35.63 -20.00
N GLN A 100 15.45 34.86 -20.97
CA GLN A 100 15.23 35.33 -22.35
C GLN A 100 14.13 36.43 -22.38
N PRO A 101 13.98 37.20 -23.48
CA PRO A 101 12.83 38.08 -23.66
C PRO A 101 11.51 37.30 -23.56
N PRO A 102 10.43 37.87 -22.98
CA PRO A 102 9.14 37.19 -22.93
C PRO A 102 8.48 37.14 -24.31
N GLN A 103 7.83 36.02 -24.61
CA GLN A 103 6.94 35.87 -25.77
C GLN A 103 5.52 36.21 -25.34
N ILE A 104 4.83 37.07 -26.11
CA ILE A 104 3.51 37.62 -25.78
C ILE A 104 2.43 36.91 -26.62
N LEU A 105 1.38 36.45 -25.96
CA LEU A 105 0.20 35.82 -26.56
C LEU A 105 -0.73 36.87 -27.17
N ASN A 106 -1.21 36.61 -28.38
CA ASN A 106 -2.39 37.29 -28.89
C ASN A 106 -3.64 36.76 -28.16
N CYS A 107 -4.14 37.48 -27.15
CA CYS A 107 -5.32 37.08 -26.36
C CYS A 107 -6.61 36.86 -27.20
N ASN A 108 -6.65 37.34 -28.45
CA ASN A 108 -7.80 37.17 -29.35
C ASN A 108 -7.69 35.93 -30.26
N ALA A 109 -6.55 35.22 -30.28
CA ALA A 109 -6.31 34.06 -31.15
C ALA A 109 -6.26 32.76 -30.33
N ASN A 110 -7.30 31.92 -30.41
CA ASN A 110 -7.33 30.60 -29.79
C ASN A 110 -6.71 29.52 -30.70
N LEU A 111 -6.50 28.30 -30.16
CA LEU A 111 -5.91 27.18 -30.90
C LEU A 111 -6.62 26.89 -32.22
N ASP A 112 -7.95 26.92 -32.29
CA ASP A 112 -8.68 26.58 -33.52
C ASP A 112 -8.52 27.67 -34.59
N SER A 113 -8.46 28.94 -34.19
CA SER A 113 -8.12 30.06 -35.10
C SER A 113 -6.68 29.98 -35.62
N LEU A 114 -5.73 29.52 -34.80
CA LEU A 114 -4.35 29.28 -35.20
C LEU A 114 -4.24 28.10 -36.16
N ALA A 115 -4.97 27.01 -35.89
CA ALA A 115 -4.99 25.81 -36.75
C ALA A 115 -5.40 26.13 -38.19
N SER A 116 -6.42 26.99 -38.37
CA SER A 116 -6.82 27.50 -39.68
C SER A 116 -5.73 28.37 -40.33
N GLN A 117 -5.07 29.25 -39.56
CA GLN A 117 -4.00 30.11 -40.08
C GLN A 117 -2.77 29.32 -40.58
N VAL A 118 -2.43 28.17 -39.99
CA VAL A 118 -1.26 27.37 -40.44
C VAL A 118 -1.38 26.93 -41.91
N GLU A 119 -2.60 26.67 -42.38
CA GLU A 119 -2.86 26.18 -43.74
C GLU A 119 -2.36 27.16 -44.81
N THR A 120 -2.51 28.46 -44.58
CA THR A 120 -2.15 29.55 -45.51
C THR A 120 -0.94 30.37 -45.08
N ALA A 121 -0.34 30.09 -43.92
CA ALA A 121 0.77 30.88 -43.39
C ALA A 121 2.12 30.68 -44.12
N ASP A 122 2.68 31.80 -44.59
CA ASP A 122 4.09 31.95 -44.96
C ASP A 122 5.04 31.74 -43.76
N SER A 123 6.33 31.53 -44.06
CA SER A 123 7.36 31.15 -43.07
C SER A 123 7.52 32.13 -41.89
N SER A 124 7.35 33.43 -42.11
CA SER A 124 7.38 34.44 -41.05
C SER A 124 6.22 34.25 -40.04
N ASN A 125 5.02 33.98 -40.53
CA ASN A 125 3.82 33.77 -39.72
C ASN A 125 3.86 32.43 -38.98
N VAL A 126 4.50 31.40 -39.54
CA VAL A 126 4.69 30.08 -38.90
C VAL A 126 5.39 30.20 -37.54
N SER A 127 6.41 31.06 -37.42
CA SER A 127 7.10 31.31 -36.13
C SER A 127 6.16 31.91 -35.08
N ALA A 128 5.35 32.90 -35.47
CA ALA A 128 4.37 33.52 -34.57
C ALA A 128 3.27 32.53 -34.16
N ILE A 129 2.79 31.67 -35.06
CA ILE A 129 1.80 30.64 -34.74
C ILE A 129 2.40 29.59 -33.79
N ALA A 130 3.65 29.16 -34.02
CA ALA A 130 4.34 28.23 -33.13
C ALA A 130 4.47 28.77 -31.70
N SER A 131 4.93 30.02 -31.54
CA SER A 131 4.99 30.70 -30.24
C SER A 131 3.62 30.85 -29.57
N ASN A 132 2.58 31.30 -30.28
CA ASN A 132 1.24 31.42 -29.69
C ASN A 132 0.69 30.04 -29.26
N THR A 133 0.93 28.99 -30.04
CA THR A 133 0.51 27.61 -29.71
C THR A 133 1.21 27.12 -28.44
N GLN A 134 2.52 27.30 -28.34
CA GLN A 134 3.33 26.96 -27.17
C GLN A 134 2.88 27.68 -25.89
N ILE A 135 2.40 28.92 -26.00
CA ILE A 135 1.84 29.67 -24.86
C ILE A 135 0.48 29.07 -24.45
N LEU A 136 -0.39 28.73 -25.41
CA LEU A 136 -1.70 28.12 -25.13
C LEU A 136 -1.58 26.71 -24.54
N THR A 137 -0.49 25.99 -24.80
CA THR A 137 -0.19 24.68 -24.18
C THR A 137 0.65 24.77 -22.89
N SER A 138 0.99 25.98 -22.41
CA SER A 138 1.87 26.20 -21.24
C SER A 138 1.28 25.85 -19.85
N MET A 139 0.04 25.35 -19.80
CA MET A 139 -0.61 24.89 -18.56
C MET A 139 -1.18 23.46 -18.74
N PRO A 140 -0.33 22.41 -18.69
CA PRO A 140 -0.72 21.05 -19.08
C PRO A 140 -1.85 20.44 -18.25
N GLU A 141 -2.04 20.88 -17.00
CA GLU A 141 -3.14 20.47 -16.13
C GLU A 141 -4.52 20.95 -16.60
N GLN A 142 -4.57 22.01 -17.41
CA GLN A 142 -5.81 22.63 -17.91
C GLN A 142 -6.13 22.23 -19.37
N LEU A 143 -5.26 21.43 -20.01
CA LEU A 143 -5.47 20.98 -21.39
C LEU A 143 -6.58 19.94 -21.48
N THR A 144 -7.56 20.21 -22.33
CA THR A 144 -8.63 19.25 -22.68
C THR A 144 -8.20 18.36 -23.86
N THR A 145 -8.85 17.20 -24.04
CA THR A 145 -8.66 16.37 -25.25
C THR A 145 -8.77 17.17 -26.56
N GLN A 146 -9.70 18.14 -26.66
CA GLN A 146 -9.82 19.00 -27.84
C GLN A 146 -8.60 19.92 -28.00
N SER A 147 -8.16 20.56 -26.91
CA SER A 147 -6.96 21.42 -26.91
C SER A 147 -5.71 20.65 -27.34
N ILE A 148 -5.53 19.41 -26.84
CA ILE A 148 -4.44 18.52 -27.21
C ILE A 148 -4.53 18.15 -28.69
N SER A 149 -5.74 17.81 -29.18
CA SER A 149 -5.98 17.48 -30.59
C SER A 149 -5.65 18.64 -31.53
N THR A 150 -6.17 19.85 -31.27
CA THR A 150 -5.89 21.02 -32.12
C THR A 150 -4.41 21.39 -32.08
N ALA A 151 -3.75 21.38 -30.91
CA ALA A 151 -2.32 21.68 -30.79
C ALA A 151 -1.42 20.63 -31.48
N ALA A 152 -1.75 19.34 -31.37
CA ALA A 152 -1.04 18.27 -32.07
C ALA A 152 -1.20 18.38 -33.61
N ASN A 153 -2.39 18.74 -34.10
CA ASN A 153 -2.61 19.00 -35.52
C ASN A 153 -1.84 20.24 -36.02
N ILE A 154 -1.73 21.31 -35.22
CA ILE A 154 -0.85 22.45 -35.51
C ILE A 154 0.61 22.00 -35.64
N ALA A 155 1.10 21.19 -34.69
CA ALA A 155 2.46 20.66 -34.72
C ALA A 155 2.72 19.82 -35.99
N VAL A 156 1.83 18.88 -36.33
CA VAL A 156 1.92 18.10 -37.58
C VAL A 156 2.00 19.01 -38.81
N ARG A 157 1.15 20.02 -38.90
CA ARG A 157 1.06 20.92 -40.07
C ARG A 157 2.29 21.81 -40.22
N ILE A 158 2.93 22.22 -39.11
CA ILE A 158 4.15 23.04 -39.14
C ILE A 158 5.38 22.19 -39.46
N LEU A 159 5.52 21.01 -38.84
CA LEU A 159 6.65 20.10 -39.08
C LEU A 159 6.70 19.53 -40.50
N LYS A 160 5.60 19.60 -41.25
CA LYS A 160 5.53 19.21 -42.68
C LYS A 160 5.79 20.33 -43.68
N LYS A 161 6.06 21.57 -43.26
CA LYS A 161 6.51 22.64 -44.18
C LYS A 161 8.01 22.45 -44.48
N PRO A 162 8.46 22.58 -45.74
CA PRO A 162 9.81 22.14 -46.16
C PRO A 162 10.95 22.86 -45.43
N ASP A 163 10.80 24.16 -45.17
CA ASP A 163 11.89 25.02 -44.66
C ASP A 163 11.95 25.06 -43.10
N ILE A 164 11.14 24.26 -42.41
CA ILE A 164 10.99 24.32 -40.94
C ILE A 164 12.27 23.93 -40.16
N SER A 165 13.15 23.17 -40.79
CA SER A 165 14.46 22.77 -40.25
C SER A 165 15.48 23.91 -40.23
N GLU A 166 15.34 24.92 -41.12
CA GLU A 166 16.15 26.14 -41.09
C GLU A 166 15.60 27.17 -40.09
N HIS A 167 14.28 27.19 -39.89
CA HIS A 167 13.60 28.05 -38.92
C HIS A 167 13.67 27.53 -37.48
N SER A 168 14.89 27.57 -36.91
CA SER A 168 15.22 27.07 -35.57
C SER A 168 14.28 27.53 -34.44
N GLN A 169 13.80 28.78 -34.45
CA GLN A 169 12.86 29.26 -33.43
C GLN A 169 11.49 28.58 -33.51
N ALA A 170 10.95 28.38 -34.72
CA ALA A 170 9.62 27.80 -34.92
C ALA A 170 9.62 26.30 -34.58
N SER A 171 10.65 25.56 -35.01
CA SER A 171 10.80 24.14 -34.69
C SER A 171 11.06 23.91 -33.20
N VAL A 172 11.83 24.77 -32.51
CA VAL A 172 11.98 24.72 -31.05
C VAL A 172 10.66 24.99 -30.32
N ALA A 173 9.87 25.98 -30.73
CA ALA A 173 8.57 26.29 -30.12
C ALA A 173 7.55 25.15 -30.31
N ILE A 174 7.53 24.49 -31.47
CA ILE A 174 6.69 23.30 -31.69
C ILE A 174 7.19 22.08 -30.92
N MET A 175 8.50 21.85 -30.81
CA MET A 175 9.01 20.77 -29.94
C MET A 175 8.69 21.02 -28.47
N ALA A 176 8.75 22.26 -28.00
CA ALA A 176 8.29 22.62 -26.65
C ALA A 176 6.77 22.42 -26.48
N THR A 177 5.96 22.75 -27.50
CA THR A 177 4.52 22.42 -27.55
C THR A 177 4.28 20.92 -27.37
N VAL A 178 4.96 20.08 -28.16
CA VAL A 178 4.88 18.60 -28.06
C VAL A 178 5.34 18.10 -26.68
N SER A 179 6.39 18.70 -26.12
CA SER A 179 6.88 18.39 -24.77
C SER A 179 5.85 18.71 -23.68
N GLN A 180 5.09 19.81 -23.82
CA GLN A 180 3.99 20.19 -22.92
C GLN A 180 2.77 19.28 -23.09
N LEU A 181 2.46 18.80 -24.30
CA LEU A 181 1.41 17.77 -24.49
C LEU A 181 1.77 16.47 -23.75
N LEU A 182 3.06 16.10 -23.72
CA LEU A 182 3.55 14.96 -22.91
C LEU A 182 3.50 15.21 -21.39
N ASP A 183 3.26 16.43 -20.91
CA ASP A 183 2.99 16.73 -19.50
C ASP A 183 1.48 16.61 -19.14
N ALA A 184 0.58 16.75 -20.11
CA ALA A 184 -0.87 16.79 -19.88
C ALA A 184 -1.45 15.53 -19.19
N ASN A 185 -2.60 15.66 -18.55
CA ASN A 185 -3.23 14.61 -17.75
C ASN A 185 -3.58 13.37 -18.61
N GLU A 186 -3.08 12.20 -18.23
CA GLU A 186 -3.24 10.93 -18.96
C GLU A 186 -4.71 10.55 -19.22
N THR A 187 -5.64 10.97 -18.34
CA THR A 187 -7.09 10.77 -18.56
C THR A 187 -7.60 11.38 -19.86
N GLN A 188 -7.00 12.47 -20.35
CA GLN A 188 -7.39 13.15 -21.59
C GLN A 188 -7.01 12.37 -22.86
N PHE A 189 -6.11 11.38 -22.76
CA PHE A 189 -5.63 10.56 -23.87
C PHE A 189 -6.47 9.29 -24.09
N ASN A 190 -7.39 8.94 -23.19
CA ASN A 190 -8.26 7.76 -23.30
C ASN A 190 -9.46 7.96 -24.26
N ASN A 191 -9.31 8.76 -25.32
CA ASN A 191 -10.36 9.08 -26.28
C ASN A 191 -9.91 8.63 -27.68
N ASP A 192 -10.72 7.80 -28.35
CA ASP A 192 -10.39 7.23 -29.65
C ASP A 192 -10.09 8.30 -30.72
N ASN A 193 -10.75 9.47 -30.66
CA ASN A 193 -10.50 10.61 -31.56
C ASN A 193 -9.05 11.14 -31.50
N LEU A 194 -8.31 10.86 -30.42
CA LEU A 194 -6.94 11.34 -30.24
C LEU A 194 -5.90 10.36 -30.81
N ILE A 195 -6.24 9.08 -30.98
CA ILE A 195 -5.32 8.02 -31.41
C ILE A 195 -4.76 8.31 -32.82
N ASP A 196 -5.61 8.68 -33.77
CA ASP A 196 -5.18 9.01 -35.13
C ASP A 196 -4.33 10.29 -35.17
N VAL A 197 -4.60 11.23 -34.26
CA VAL A 197 -3.86 12.50 -34.15
C VAL A 197 -2.48 12.28 -33.53
N THR A 198 -2.36 11.52 -32.44
CA THR A 198 -1.05 11.16 -31.89
C THR A 198 -0.26 10.29 -32.86
N ALA A 199 -0.89 9.35 -33.56
CA ALA A 199 -0.24 8.55 -34.60
C ALA A 199 0.21 9.40 -35.81
N SER A 200 -0.51 10.45 -36.18
CA SER A 200 -0.06 11.41 -37.20
C SER A 200 1.14 12.22 -36.71
N LEU A 201 1.10 12.68 -35.45
CA LEU A 201 2.16 13.43 -34.81
C LEU A 201 3.47 12.62 -34.68
N THR A 202 3.43 11.41 -34.11
CA THR A 202 4.62 10.58 -33.91
C THR A 202 5.30 10.20 -35.22
N ARG A 203 4.54 9.81 -36.26
CA ARG A 203 5.11 9.56 -37.61
C ARG A 203 5.78 10.81 -38.20
N THR A 204 5.13 11.96 -38.07
CA THR A 204 5.70 13.25 -38.55
C THR A 204 7.00 13.61 -37.82
N MET A 205 7.13 13.21 -36.56
CA MET A 205 8.35 13.42 -35.77
C MET A 205 9.46 12.41 -36.12
N GLU A 206 9.10 11.17 -36.48
CA GLU A 206 10.03 10.19 -37.06
C GLU A 206 10.58 10.68 -38.41
N GLU A 207 9.76 11.31 -39.25
CA GLU A 207 10.19 12.00 -40.49
C GLU A 207 11.12 13.19 -40.17
N PHE A 208 10.69 14.12 -39.32
CA PHE A 208 11.47 15.31 -38.92
C PHE A 208 12.80 15.00 -38.20
N SER A 209 12.92 13.81 -37.58
CA SER A 209 14.17 13.37 -36.97
C SER A 209 15.33 13.20 -37.96
N LEU A 210 15.04 13.05 -39.25
CA LEU A 210 16.05 13.00 -40.30
C LEU A 210 16.71 14.36 -40.56
N THR A 211 16.10 15.49 -40.17
CA THR A 211 16.54 16.84 -40.57
C THR A 211 17.10 17.72 -39.45
N SER A 212 16.81 17.45 -38.18
CA SER A 212 17.07 18.43 -37.10
C SER A 212 17.48 17.81 -35.76
N ASN A 213 18.15 18.60 -34.91
CA ASN A 213 18.59 18.25 -33.56
C ASN A 213 17.91 19.18 -32.56
N ILE A 214 16.98 18.69 -31.73
CA ILE A 214 16.24 19.50 -30.76
C ILE A 214 16.02 18.69 -29.48
N THR A 215 16.32 19.28 -28.32
CA THR A 215 16.10 18.68 -27.00
C THR A 215 15.13 19.53 -26.17
N GLN A 216 14.23 18.87 -25.45
CA GLN A 216 13.22 19.43 -24.55
C GLN A 216 13.10 18.53 -23.31
N SER A 217 12.22 18.86 -22.35
CA SER A 217 12.06 18.09 -21.11
C SER A 217 11.60 16.63 -21.33
N ASN A 218 10.55 16.44 -22.14
CA ASN A 218 9.92 15.13 -22.35
C ASN A 218 10.29 14.47 -23.68
N ILE A 219 11.04 15.16 -24.54
CA ILE A 219 11.43 14.68 -25.86
C ILE A 219 12.83 15.15 -26.27
N ALA A 220 13.58 14.25 -26.91
CA ALA A 220 14.75 14.59 -27.70
C ALA A 220 14.64 14.05 -29.13
N ILE A 221 15.15 14.83 -30.08
CA ILE A 221 15.31 14.48 -31.49
C ILE A 221 16.76 14.73 -31.88
N GLN A 222 17.41 13.75 -32.52
CA GLN A 222 18.82 13.84 -32.91
C GLN A 222 19.06 13.26 -34.30
N SER A 223 19.59 14.07 -35.21
CA SER A 223 19.91 13.73 -36.59
C SER A 223 21.42 13.62 -36.81
N VAL A 224 21.85 12.54 -37.47
CA VAL A 224 23.28 12.25 -37.75
C VAL A 224 23.46 11.85 -39.22
N PRO A 225 24.40 12.46 -39.96
CA PRO A 225 24.67 12.08 -41.35
C PRO A 225 25.41 10.75 -41.44
N LEU A 226 25.01 9.90 -42.39
CA LEU A 226 25.73 8.66 -42.69
C LEU A 226 27.07 8.95 -43.39
N LYS A 227 28.13 8.23 -42.99
CA LYS A 227 29.38 8.17 -43.76
C LYS A 227 29.44 6.87 -44.54
N LEU A 228 30.17 6.88 -45.65
CA LEU A 228 30.37 5.72 -46.54
C LEU A 228 30.90 4.45 -45.83
N ASN A 229 31.53 4.61 -44.65
CA ASN A 229 32.09 3.52 -43.85
C ASN A 229 31.36 3.28 -42.52
N SER A 230 30.17 3.86 -42.29
CA SER A 230 29.36 3.62 -41.09
C SER A 230 28.61 2.29 -41.23
N SER A 231 28.93 1.27 -40.43
CA SER A 231 28.26 -0.05 -40.43
C SER A 231 27.24 -0.17 -39.30
N THR A 232 27.55 0.43 -38.15
CA THR A 232 26.67 0.53 -36.98
C THR A 232 26.62 1.96 -36.46
N ILE A 233 25.47 2.38 -35.95
CA ILE A 233 25.33 3.65 -35.21
C ILE A 233 24.60 3.37 -33.90
N LEU A 234 25.26 3.71 -32.79
CA LEU A 234 24.73 3.66 -31.44
C LEU A 234 24.29 5.07 -31.04
N PHE A 235 23.00 5.26 -30.76
CA PHE A 235 22.53 6.39 -29.96
C PHE A 235 22.34 5.89 -28.52
N SER A 236 22.89 6.62 -27.56
CA SER A 236 22.75 6.33 -26.13
C SER A 236 22.26 7.56 -25.37
N ALA A 237 21.30 7.31 -24.50
CA ALA A 237 20.71 8.28 -23.60
C ALA A 237 21.32 8.03 -22.20
N GLN A 238 22.35 8.78 -21.86
CA GLN A 238 23.11 8.64 -20.60
C GLN A 238 22.60 9.62 -19.55
N ARG A 239 22.69 9.25 -18.28
CA ARG A 239 22.52 10.20 -17.19
C ARG A 239 23.79 11.04 -17.07
N ASP A 240 23.69 12.37 -17.14
CA ASP A 240 24.87 13.20 -16.91
C ASP A 240 25.30 13.09 -15.44
N MET A 241 26.51 12.56 -15.22
CA MET A 241 27.13 12.38 -13.91
C MET A 241 28.17 13.48 -13.62
N ALA A 242 28.49 14.35 -14.59
CA ALA A 242 29.53 15.38 -14.47
C ALA A 242 29.02 16.68 -13.83
N LEU A 243 27.70 16.92 -13.87
CA LEU A 243 27.00 18.00 -13.19
C LEU A 243 25.82 17.40 -12.45
N GLY A 244 25.90 17.30 -11.12
CA GLY A 244 24.89 16.63 -10.31
C GLY A 244 23.48 17.19 -10.56
N TYR A 245 22.61 16.34 -11.10
CA TYR A 245 21.15 16.47 -11.18
C TYR A 245 20.55 17.72 -11.85
N ILE A 246 20.61 17.78 -13.18
CA ILE A 246 19.35 17.87 -13.95
C ILE A 246 19.17 16.57 -14.73
N GLN A 247 17.91 16.18 -14.95
CA GLN A 247 17.49 15.19 -15.96
C GLN A 247 17.76 15.61 -17.43
N SER A 248 18.83 16.37 -17.71
CA SER A 248 19.31 16.51 -19.10
C SER A 248 20.00 15.21 -19.49
N THR A 249 19.23 14.24 -20.00
CA THR A 249 19.77 12.98 -20.51
C THR A 249 20.79 13.30 -21.59
N LYS A 250 22.07 13.04 -21.31
CA LYS A 250 23.19 13.32 -22.20
C LYS A 250 23.10 12.38 -23.39
N LEU A 251 22.87 12.96 -24.57
CA LEU A 251 22.72 12.20 -25.81
C LEU A 251 24.10 12.05 -26.44
N GLU A 252 24.59 10.83 -26.51
CA GLU A 252 25.81 10.49 -27.24
C GLU A 252 25.46 9.62 -28.44
N VAL A 253 25.99 9.98 -29.61
CA VAL A 253 25.96 9.14 -30.81
C VAL A 253 27.39 8.71 -31.15
N GLN A 254 27.57 7.42 -31.36
CA GLN A 254 28.85 6.79 -31.64
C GLN A 254 28.71 5.90 -32.89
N GLU A 255 29.68 5.97 -33.81
CA GLU A 255 29.71 5.21 -35.06
C GLU A 255 30.65 4.00 -34.95
N ASN A 256 30.32 2.92 -35.65
CA ASN A 256 31.13 1.69 -35.77
C ASN A 256 31.44 1.01 -34.41
N VAL A 257 30.49 1.11 -33.48
CA VAL A 257 30.55 0.46 -32.16
C VAL A 257 30.29 -1.05 -32.32
N PRO A 258 31.05 -1.93 -31.63
CA PRO A 258 30.90 -3.39 -31.75
C PRO A 258 29.64 -3.98 -31.07
N GLY A 259 28.88 -3.19 -30.31
CA GLY A 259 27.67 -3.63 -29.60
C GLY A 259 27.19 -2.66 -28.53
N LEU A 260 26.10 -3.02 -27.84
CA LEU A 260 25.52 -2.26 -26.73
C LEU A 260 26.42 -2.30 -25.48
N THR A 261 26.74 -1.14 -24.89
CA THR A 261 27.61 -1.02 -23.71
C THR A 261 26.84 -1.23 -22.40
N GLY A 262 27.44 -1.91 -21.42
CA GLY A 262 26.78 -2.28 -20.15
C GLY A 262 27.08 -1.35 -18.98
N ASP A 263 26.94 -0.04 -19.15
CA ASP A 263 27.20 0.94 -18.08
C ASP A 263 25.91 1.35 -17.34
N LEU A 264 25.98 1.36 -16.00
CA LEU A 264 24.91 1.77 -15.07
C LEU A 264 24.49 3.25 -15.24
N SER A 265 25.33 4.07 -15.88
CA SER A 265 24.97 5.44 -16.26
C SER A 265 23.92 5.52 -17.38
N THR A 266 23.82 4.49 -18.23
CA THR A 266 22.97 4.51 -19.42
C THR A 266 21.51 4.18 -19.08
N GLU A 267 20.56 4.96 -19.60
CA GLU A 267 19.12 4.78 -19.37
C GLU A 267 18.46 4.04 -20.54
N VAL A 268 18.76 4.45 -21.78
CA VAL A 268 18.30 3.80 -23.02
C VAL A 268 19.43 3.78 -24.05
N GLN A 269 19.51 2.72 -24.85
CA GLN A 269 20.39 2.62 -26.02
C GLN A 269 19.64 2.04 -27.22
N ILE A 270 19.97 2.52 -28.42
CA ILE A 270 19.55 1.96 -29.70
C ILE A 270 20.75 1.85 -30.65
N LEU A 271 21.01 0.65 -31.13
CA LEU A 271 22.05 0.30 -32.08
C LEU A 271 21.40 -0.08 -33.41
N LEU A 272 21.59 0.74 -34.45
CA LEU A 272 21.10 0.48 -35.79
C LEU A 272 22.19 -0.19 -36.64
N ASN A 273 21.91 -1.36 -37.20
CA ASN A 273 22.80 -2.06 -38.12
C ASN A 273 22.42 -1.72 -39.57
N ILE A 274 23.32 -1.05 -40.29
CA ILE A 274 23.06 -0.45 -41.61
C ILE A 274 23.44 -1.45 -42.71
N LYS A 275 22.59 -1.60 -43.73
CA LYS A 275 22.81 -2.58 -44.82
C LYS A 275 23.27 -2.00 -46.16
N ASN A 276 22.93 -0.74 -46.45
CA ASN A 276 23.33 -0.01 -47.66
C ASN A 276 23.87 1.37 -47.29
N ASN A 277 25.11 1.69 -47.68
CA ASN A 277 25.73 3.00 -47.41
C ASN A 277 25.55 3.96 -48.58
N ASN A 278 24.32 4.49 -48.70
CA ASN A 278 24.05 5.72 -49.45
C ASN A 278 24.32 6.93 -48.55
N ASN A 279 24.51 8.12 -49.13
CA ASN A 279 24.69 9.39 -48.41
C ASN A 279 23.37 9.92 -47.81
N GLY A 280 22.75 9.15 -46.92
CA GLY A 280 21.53 9.54 -46.20
C GLY A 280 21.80 10.10 -44.80
N ARG A 281 20.72 10.23 -44.01
CA ARG A 281 20.77 10.60 -42.59
C ARG A 281 20.05 9.55 -41.73
N VAL A 282 20.45 9.48 -40.46
CA VAL A 282 19.78 8.70 -39.42
C VAL A 282 19.17 9.68 -38.43
N GLY A 283 17.92 9.45 -38.06
CA GLY A 283 17.18 10.25 -37.09
C GLY A 283 16.77 9.41 -35.90
N PHE A 284 16.97 9.94 -34.70
CA PHE A 284 16.54 9.31 -33.45
C PHE A 284 15.49 10.19 -32.76
N VAL A 285 14.48 9.55 -32.17
CA VAL A 285 13.49 10.21 -31.31
C VAL A 285 13.41 9.45 -29.98
N LEU A 286 13.56 10.17 -28.87
CA LEU A 286 13.41 9.65 -27.52
C LEU A 286 12.27 10.40 -26.81
N TYR A 287 11.23 9.68 -26.40
CA TYR A 287 10.14 10.18 -25.56
C TYR A 287 10.38 9.70 -24.12
N GLN A 288 10.26 10.59 -23.13
CA GLN A 288 10.46 10.22 -21.72
C GLN A 288 9.28 9.44 -21.12
N ASN A 289 8.09 9.57 -21.70
CA ASN A 289 6.88 8.88 -21.28
C ASN A 289 6.01 8.45 -22.48
N GLY A 290 5.07 7.53 -22.24
CA GLY A 290 4.27 6.88 -23.27
C GLY A 290 2.89 7.47 -23.55
N LYS A 291 2.58 8.72 -23.17
CA LYS A 291 1.19 9.23 -23.25
C LYS A 291 0.57 9.25 -24.66
N PHE A 292 1.39 9.34 -25.71
CA PHE A 292 0.93 9.26 -27.11
C PHE A 292 0.62 7.83 -27.60
N PHE A 293 1.03 6.81 -26.85
CA PHE A 293 1.06 5.40 -27.23
C PHE A 293 0.12 4.56 -26.32
N GLN A 294 -1.17 4.90 -26.35
CA GLN A 294 -2.18 4.39 -25.42
C GLN A 294 -2.67 2.99 -25.78
N SER A 295 -2.12 1.99 -25.11
CA SER A 295 -2.43 0.58 -25.30
C SER A 295 -3.86 0.21 -24.85
N ARG A 296 -4.53 -0.64 -25.62
CA ARG A 296 -5.80 -1.28 -25.24
C ARG A 296 -5.54 -2.59 -24.47
N ILE A 297 -4.50 -3.35 -24.84
CA ILE A 297 -4.14 -4.64 -24.24
C ILE A 297 -3.37 -4.51 -22.92
N TYR A 298 -2.34 -3.65 -22.86
CA TYR A 298 -1.47 -3.45 -21.69
C TYR A 298 -1.95 -2.27 -20.86
N LYS A 299 -2.34 -2.50 -19.60
CA LYS A 299 -2.77 -1.44 -18.68
C LYS A 299 -1.73 -1.20 -17.60
N SER A 300 -1.28 0.06 -17.48
CA SER A 300 -0.56 0.48 -16.29
C SER A 300 -1.51 0.78 -15.15
N ARG A 301 -1.13 0.31 -13.95
CA ARG A 301 -1.66 0.78 -12.66
C ARG A 301 -0.63 1.67 -11.94
N SER A 302 0.67 1.46 -12.24
CA SER A 302 1.79 2.18 -11.64
C SER A 302 2.20 3.45 -12.41
N ARG A 303 3.07 4.27 -11.80
CA ARG A 303 3.68 5.47 -12.41
C ARG A 303 5.09 5.23 -12.98
N PHE A 304 5.47 4.00 -13.32
CA PHE A 304 6.80 3.75 -13.91
C PHE A 304 6.93 4.43 -15.28
N SER A 305 7.95 5.26 -15.48
CA SER A 305 8.12 6.00 -16.73
C SER A 305 8.52 5.06 -17.86
N LYS A 306 7.77 5.10 -18.95
CA LYS A 306 8.02 4.31 -20.16
C LYS A 306 8.77 5.19 -21.15
N GLN A 307 10.10 5.11 -21.12
CA GLN A 307 10.91 5.71 -22.19
C GLN A 307 10.65 4.92 -23.48
N ILE A 308 10.42 5.64 -24.58
CA ILE A 308 10.14 5.09 -25.91
C ILE A 308 11.16 5.66 -26.87
N ILE A 309 11.76 4.81 -27.71
CA ILE A 309 12.82 5.21 -28.62
C ILE A 309 12.55 4.73 -30.04
N SER A 310 12.69 5.64 -31.01
CA SER A 310 12.64 5.33 -32.45
C SER A 310 13.98 5.67 -33.10
N GLY A 311 14.31 4.95 -34.17
CA GLY A 311 15.46 5.17 -35.02
C GLY A 311 15.07 4.99 -36.49
N ASN A 312 15.07 6.08 -37.25
CA ASN A 312 14.69 6.16 -38.66
C ASN A 312 15.93 6.32 -39.55
N ILE A 313 15.90 5.80 -40.78
CA ILE A 313 17.01 5.87 -41.74
C ILE A 313 16.50 6.31 -43.11
N ASP A 314 17.00 7.44 -43.59
CA ASP A 314 16.71 8.01 -44.90
C ASP A 314 17.01 7.03 -46.05
N GLY A 315 15.98 6.66 -46.81
CA GLY A 315 16.05 5.69 -47.92
C GLY A 315 16.54 4.29 -47.55
N GLY A 316 16.71 3.98 -46.26
CA GLY A 316 17.49 2.85 -45.78
C GLY A 316 16.73 1.54 -45.61
N ARG A 317 17.49 0.45 -45.48
CA ARG A 317 17.03 -0.81 -44.87
C ARG A 317 18.05 -1.22 -43.81
N THR A 318 17.59 -1.48 -42.59
CA THR A 318 18.42 -2.09 -41.55
C THR A 318 18.63 -3.59 -41.82
N SER A 319 19.69 -4.15 -41.23
CA SER A 319 19.84 -5.61 -41.07
C SER A 319 19.32 -6.09 -39.70
N GLY A 320 19.15 -5.17 -38.75
CA GLY A 320 18.54 -5.37 -37.45
C GLY A 320 18.70 -4.12 -36.57
N VAL A 321 17.97 -4.09 -35.47
CA VAL A 321 18.05 -3.06 -34.42
C VAL A 321 18.23 -3.76 -33.08
N GLU A 322 19.22 -3.34 -32.30
CA GLU A 322 19.40 -3.82 -30.92
C GLU A 322 19.15 -2.68 -29.94
N LEU A 323 18.48 -2.99 -28.83
CA LEU A 323 18.06 -2.02 -27.82
C LEU A 323 18.52 -2.47 -26.43
N ALA A 324 18.72 -1.51 -25.53
CA ALA A 324 18.87 -1.76 -24.10
C ALA A 324 18.12 -0.69 -23.30
N PHE A 325 17.55 -1.09 -22.15
CA PHE A 325 16.82 -0.21 -21.25
C PHE A 325 17.24 -0.50 -19.81
N SER A 326 17.52 0.55 -19.03
CA SER A 326 17.90 0.47 -17.61
C SER A 326 16.95 1.29 -16.72
N PRO A 327 15.68 0.86 -16.60
CA PRO A 327 14.64 1.63 -15.91
C PRO A 327 14.84 1.62 -14.39
N LYS A 328 14.81 2.80 -13.76
CA LYS A 328 14.83 2.93 -12.29
C LYS A 328 13.46 2.57 -11.70
N TYR A 329 13.43 1.60 -10.79
CA TYR A 329 12.29 1.24 -9.95
C TYR A 329 12.74 0.93 -8.52
N ASN A 330 11.83 0.99 -7.55
CA ASN A 330 12.19 0.72 -6.14
C ASN A 330 12.33 -0.79 -5.88
N THR A 331 13.56 -1.29 -5.94
CA THR A 331 13.91 -2.71 -5.72
C THR A 331 13.59 -3.24 -4.32
N SER A 332 13.32 -2.38 -3.34
CA SER A 332 12.84 -2.80 -2.01
C SER A 332 11.36 -3.17 -1.99
N GLN A 333 10.55 -2.54 -2.85
CA GLN A 333 9.09 -2.73 -2.93
C GLN A 333 8.66 -3.62 -4.10
N PHE A 334 9.44 -3.64 -5.18
CA PHE A 334 9.10 -4.33 -6.42
C PHE A 334 10.21 -5.29 -6.87
N GLN A 335 9.79 -6.38 -7.50
CA GLN A 335 10.64 -7.32 -8.21
C GLN A 335 10.18 -7.39 -9.66
N LEU A 336 11.06 -7.11 -10.62
CA LEU A 336 10.76 -7.36 -12.03
C LEU A 336 10.63 -8.88 -12.24
N ARG A 337 9.45 -9.34 -12.68
CA ARG A 337 9.11 -10.75 -12.89
C ARG A 337 9.26 -11.15 -14.36
N ASP A 338 8.87 -10.28 -15.29
CA ASP A 338 9.10 -10.49 -16.72
C ASP A 338 9.09 -9.14 -17.48
N HIS A 339 9.55 -9.17 -18.74
CA HIS A 339 9.48 -8.04 -19.66
C HIS A 339 9.15 -8.51 -21.09
N ALA A 340 8.62 -7.58 -21.89
CA ALA A 340 8.30 -7.78 -23.30
C ALA A 340 8.94 -6.68 -24.15
N CYS A 341 9.66 -7.09 -25.19
CA CYS A 341 10.25 -6.21 -26.19
C CYS A 341 9.22 -5.92 -27.28
N VAL A 342 8.72 -4.69 -27.33
CA VAL A 342 7.59 -4.30 -28.20
C VAL A 342 7.93 -3.13 -29.10
N PHE A 343 7.14 -3.00 -30.16
CA PHE A 343 7.04 -1.80 -30.97
C PHE A 343 5.58 -1.36 -31.11
N TRP A 344 5.37 -0.08 -31.42
CA TRP A 344 4.03 0.45 -31.68
C TRP A 344 3.56 0.10 -33.09
N ASP A 345 2.53 -0.74 -33.19
CA ASP A 345 1.91 -1.11 -34.45
C ASP A 345 0.78 -0.14 -34.81
N TYR A 346 1.08 0.79 -35.71
CA TYR A 346 0.14 1.75 -36.28
C TYR A 346 -1.02 1.15 -37.09
N THR A 347 -1.08 -0.18 -37.33
CA THR A 347 -2.21 -0.84 -38.00
C THR A 347 -3.25 -1.37 -37.03
N THR A 348 -2.84 -1.76 -35.82
CA THR A 348 -3.71 -2.16 -34.72
C THR A 348 -3.93 -1.05 -33.67
N ASN A 349 -3.07 -0.02 -33.70
CA ASN A 349 -2.96 1.04 -32.70
C ASN A 349 -2.73 0.48 -31.28
N ASP A 350 -1.82 -0.49 -31.17
CA ASP A 350 -1.37 -1.07 -29.91
C ASP A 350 0.09 -1.56 -30.00
N TRP A 351 0.63 -2.09 -28.90
CA TRP A 351 1.95 -2.71 -28.83
C TRP A 351 1.96 -4.11 -29.45
N SER A 352 2.96 -4.40 -30.28
CA SER A 352 3.20 -5.71 -30.87
C SER A 352 4.60 -6.23 -30.55
N THR A 353 4.75 -7.56 -30.43
CA THR A 353 6.04 -8.24 -30.31
C THR A 353 6.55 -8.81 -31.64
N THR A 354 5.82 -8.65 -32.75
CA THR A 354 6.18 -9.24 -34.04
C THR A 354 7.51 -8.70 -34.59
N GLY A 355 8.40 -9.59 -35.03
CA GLY A 355 9.75 -9.22 -35.47
C GLY A 355 10.72 -8.83 -34.36
N CYS A 356 10.28 -8.79 -33.08
CA CYS A 356 11.09 -8.45 -31.91
C CYS A 356 11.30 -9.66 -30.98
N THR A 357 12.48 -9.72 -30.37
CA THR A 357 12.90 -10.79 -29.43
C THR A 357 13.58 -10.20 -28.19
N LYS A 358 13.44 -10.86 -27.04
CA LYS A 358 14.03 -10.43 -25.77
C LYS A 358 15.31 -11.21 -25.44
N GLY A 359 16.30 -10.50 -24.88
CA GLY A 359 17.57 -11.05 -24.42
C GLY A 359 17.49 -11.65 -23.01
N ARG A 360 18.63 -12.14 -22.51
CA ARG A 360 18.75 -12.76 -21.17
C ARG A 360 19.61 -11.95 -20.18
N ASP A 361 19.86 -10.69 -20.49
CA ASP A 361 20.80 -9.83 -19.75
C ASP A 361 20.06 -8.78 -18.91
N GLN A 362 20.68 -8.28 -17.82
CA GLN A 362 20.06 -7.31 -16.89
C GLN A 362 19.53 -6.04 -17.56
N PHE A 363 20.17 -5.58 -18.64
CA PHE A 363 19.87 -4.34 -19.37
C PHE A 363 18.65 -4.43 -20.32
N LEU A 364 17.70 -5.33 -20.02
CA LEU A 364 16.43 -5.55 -20.75
C LEU A 364 16.60 -5.50 -22.27
N ARG A 365 17.61 -6.21 -22.77
CA ARG A 365 18.04 -6.11 -24.16
C ARG A 365 17.00 -6.67 -25.12
N CYS A 366 16.77 -5.98 -26.22
CA CYS A 366 15.87 -6.41 -27.28
C CYS A 366 16.58 -6.47 -28.63
N LYS A 367 16.14 -7.36 -29.53
CA LYS A 367 16.55 -7.39 -30.94
C LYS A 367 15.34 -7.44 -31.85
N CYS A 368 15.22 -6.47 -32.75
CA CYS A 368 14.12 -6.33 -33.70
C CYS A 368 14.64 -6.27 -35.15
N ASN A 369 13.81 -6.60 -36.14
CA ASN A 369 14.20 -6.68 -37.55
C ASN A 369 13.69 -5.52 -38.43
N HIS A 370 13.23 -4.44 -37.82
CA HIS A 370 12.61 -3.27 -38.48
C HIS A 370 12.94 -1.97 -37.72
N THR A 371 12.35 -0.83 -38.11
CA THR A 371 12.60 0.51 -37.55
C THR A 371 11.27 1.22 -37.26
N THR A 372 10.97 1.44 -35.99
CA THR A 372 9.69 1.97 -35.47
C THR A 372 9.90 2.53 -34.04
N ASN A 373 8.86 3.10 -33.42
CA ASN A 373 8.86 3.40 -31.98
C ASN A 373 8.89 2.11 -31.14
N PHE A 374 9.98 1.89 -30.41
CA PHE A 374 10.19 0.73 -29.54
C PHE A 374 10.05 1.06 -28.05
N ALA A 375 9.60 0.08 -27.27
CA ALA A 375 9.53 0.15 -25.82
C ALA A 375 9.81 -1.22 -25.18
N VAL A 376 10.11 -1.22 -23.88
CA VAL A 376 10.04 -2.42 -23.03
C VAL A 376 8.87 -2.28 -22.06
N LEU A 377 7.91 -3.20 -22.18
CA LEU A 377 6.85 -3.37 -21.18
C LEU A 377 7.36 -4.29 -20.08
N MET A 378 6.99 -4.02 -18.83
CA MET A 378 7.56 -4.66 -17.64
C MET A 378 6.48 -5.12 -16.69
N ALA A 379 6.59 -6.35 -16.22
CA ALA A 379 5.66 -6.95 -15.28
C ALA A 379 6.34 -7.10 -13.91
N PHE A 380 5.95 -6.26 -12.95
CA PHE A 380 6.48 -6.25 -11.59
C PHE A 380 5.60 -7.03 -10.61
N GLN A 381 6.22 -7.70 -9.64
CA GLN A 381 5.57 -8.31 -8.50
C GLN A 381 5.91 -7.52 -7.22
N ILE A 382 4.93 -7.35 -6.32
CA ILE A 382 5.10 -6.63 -5.06
C ILE A 382 5.85 -7.51 -4.04
N LYS A 383 6.84 -6.94 -3.35
CA LYS A 383 7.56 -7.57 -2.24
C LYS A 383 6.83 -7.31 -0.92
N TYR A 384 6.04 -8.29 -0.49
CA TYR A 384 5.33 -8.25 0.79
C TYR A 384 6.28 -8.46 1.98
N ASN A 385 6.17 -7.63 3.02
CA ASN A 385 7.09 -7.65 4.18
C ASN A 385 6.44 -8.32 5.39
N TYR A 386 6.62 -9.65 5.49
CA TYR A 386 6.01 -10.48 6.53
C TYR A 386 6.54 -10.16 7.94
N ALA A 387 5.67 -9.63 8.81
CA ALA A 387 6.02 -9.15 10.14
C ALA A 387 6.29 -10.28 11.16
N LYS A 388 7.54 -10.77 11.19
CA LYS A 388 7.99 -11.89 12.05
C LYS A 388 7.79 -11.76 13.58
N PRO A 389 7.87 -10.59 14.27
CA PRO A 389 8.02 -10.59 15.74
C PRO A 389 6.75 -10.93 16.55
N LEU A 390 5.57 -11.05 15.93
CA LEU A 390 4.31 -11.33 16.64
C LEU A 390 3.93 -12.81 16.72
N GLU A 391 4.61 -13.67 15.96
CA GLU A 391 4.27 -15.09 15.76
C GLU A 391 4.38 -15.92 17.07
N TYR A 392 5.53 -15.86 17.75
CA TYR A 392 5.78 -16.65 18.96
C TYR A 392 4.81 -16.35 20.12
N ILE A 393 4.50 -15.06 20.35
CA ILE A 393 3.55 -14.64 21.39
C ILE A 393 2.14 -15.15 21.04
N SER A 394 1.79 -15.11 19.76
CA SER A 394 0.49 -15.59 19.25
C SER A 394 0.34 -17.10 19.44
N TYR A 395 1.29 -17.94 19.01
CA TYR A 395 1.17 -19.40 19.16
C TYR A 395 1.05 -19.84 20.62
N ILE A 396 1.86 -19.30 21.53
CA ILE A 396 1.83 -19.71 22.95
C ILE A 396 0.52 -19.27 23.61
N GLY A 397 0.09 -18.02 23.38
CA GLY A 397 -1.17 -17.51 23.93
C GLY A 397 -2.39 -18.27 23.41
N ILE A 398 -2.46 -18.47 22.09
CA ILE A 398 -3.56 -19.16 21.42
C ILE A 398 -3.61 -20.64 21.80
N GLY A 399 -2.47 -21.33 21.92
CA GLY A 399 -2.43 -22.73 22.38
C GLY A 399 -3.03 -22.90 23.78
N LEU A 400 -2.68 -22.02 24.73
CA LEU A 400 -3.27 -22.00 26.07
C LEU A 400 -4.77 -21.63 26.05
N SER A 401 -5.18 -20.76 25.14
CA SER A 401 -6.57 -20.36 24.92
C SER A 401 -7.43 -21.50 24.40
N ILE A 402 -6.95 -22.23 23.38
CA ILE A 402 -7.57 -23.45 22.83
C ILE A 402 -7.78 -24.49 23.95
N ALA A 403 -6.75 -24.77 24.76
CA ALA A 403 -6.86 -25.69 25.89
C ALA A 403 -7.91 -25.22 26.93
N GLY A 404 -7.91 -23.95 27.30
CA GLY A 404 -8.90 -23.37 28.22
C GLY A 404 -10.35 -23.41 27.69
N LEU A 405 -10.53 -23.18 26.39
CA LEU A 405 -11.83 -23.27 25.72
C LEU A 405 -12.35 -24.72 25.69
N VAL A 406 -11.50 -25.70 25.35
CA VAL A 406 -11.86 -27.13 25.36
C VAL A 406 -12.25 -27.60 26.76
N ILE A 407 -11.44 -27.29 27.79
CA ILE A 407 -11.76 -27.60 29.19
C ILE A 407 -13.10 -26.97 29.61
N THR A 408 -13.36 -25.73 29.18
CA THR A 408 -14.61 -25.02 29.48
C THR A 408 -15.81 -25.67 28.79
N ILE A 409 -15.72 -26.01 27.49
CA ILE A 409 -16.81 -26.66 26.74
C ILE A 409 -17.16 -28.01 27.40
N LEU A 410 -16.16 -28.84 27.69
CA LEU A 410 -16.35 -30.12 28.38
C LEU A 410 -17.03 -29.94 29.74
N PHE A 411 -16.52 -29.03 30.58
CA PHE A 411 -17.12 -28.77 31.89
C PHE A 411 -18.57 -28.26 31.82
N GLN A 412 -18.88 -27.40 30.85
CA GLN A 412 -20.25 -26.90 30.61
C GLN A 412 -21.19 -28.04 30.21
N ILE A 413 -20.74 -28.97 29.36
CA ILE A 413 -21.49 -30.18 28.99
C ILE A 413 -21.71 -31.07 30.22
N PHE A 414 -20.66 -31.40 30.98
CA PHE A 414 -20.72 -32.23 32.20
C PHE A 414 -21.46 -31.59 33.39
N THR A 415 -21.79 -30.30 33.32
CA THR A 415 -22.60 -29.59 34.33
C THR A 415 -23.95 -29.09 33.80
N ARG A 416 -24.33 -29.45 32.57
CA ARG A 416 -25.61 -29.07 31.94
C ARG A 416 -26.84 -29.45 32.76
N LYS A 417 -26.82 -30.57 33.50
CA LYS A 417 -27.91 -30.98 34.40
C LYS A 417 -28.05 -30.11 35.67
N THR A 418 -27.04 -29.30 36.00
CA THR A 418 -26.95 -28.51 37.25
C THR A 418 -27.04 -27.00 37.01
N ARG A 419 -26.87 -26.54 35.76
CA ARG A 419 -26.92 -25.12 35.37
C ARG A 419 -28.19 -24.81 34.55
N LYS A 420 -28.66 -23.55 34.56
CA LYS A 420 -29.79 -23.12 33.71
C LYS A 420 -29.42 -23.35 32.24
N SER A 421 -30.13 -24.25 31.55
CA SER A 421 -29.73 -24.74 30.21
C SER A 421 -29.59 -23.64 29.15
N SER A 422 -30.28 -22.50 29.29
CA SER A 422 -30.13 -21.36 28.39
C SER A 422 -28.79 -20.62 28.55
N ILE A 423 -28.23 -20.53 29.76
CA ILE A 423 -26.94 -19.87 30.02
C ILE A 423 -25.79 -20.74 29.49
N THR A 424 -25.85 -22.04 29.81
CA THR A 424 -24.88 -23.03 29.32
C THR A 424 -24.85 -23.08 27.80
N TRP A 425 -25.99 -22.92 27.11
CA TRP A 425 -26.03 -22.93 25.64
C TRP A 425 -25.29 -21.74 25.00
N MET A 426 -25.56 -20.50 25.43
CA MET A 426 -24.95 -19.32 24.80
C MET A 426 -23.44 -19.25 25.05
N LEU A 427 -22.99 -19.66 26.23
CA LEU A 427 -21.57 -19.70 26.58
C LEU A 427 -20.83 -20.84 25.86
N VAL A 428 -21.46 -22.00 25.62
CA VAL A 428 -20.87 -23.06 24.79
C VAL A 428 -20.76 -22.64 23.33
N ASN A 429 -21.77 -21.98 22.75
CA ASN A 429 -21.69 -21.47 21.38
C ASN A 429 -20.60 -20.39 21.23
N LEU A 430 -20.48 -19.48 22.19
CA LEU A 430 -19.39 -18.49 22.25
C LEU A 430 -18.00 -19.17 22.28
N CYS A 431 -17.80 -20.11 23.21
CA CYS A 431 -16.53 -20.84 23.30
C CYS A 431 -16.22 -21.67 22.05
N PHE A 432 -17.24 -22.21 21.38
CA PHE A 432 -17.10 -22.98 20.14
C PHE A 432 -16.72 -22.09 18.94
N ALA A 433 -17.36 -20.92 18.79
CA ALA A 433 -16.99 -19.94 17.79
C ALA A 433 -15.54 -19.44 17.98
N MET A 434 -15.17 -19.10 19.23
CA MET A 434 -13.80 -18.75 19.59
C MET A 434 -12.80 -19.88 19.31
N LEU A 435 -13.14 -21.13 19.65
CA LEU A 435 -12.25 -22.28 19.44
C LEU A 435 -11.92 -22.47 17.95
N ILE A 436 -12.94 -22.43 17.09
CA ILE A 436 -12.75 -22.58 15.64
C ILE A 436 -11.99 -21.38 15.06
N PHE A 437 -12.33 -20.15 15.46
CA PHE A 437 -11.57 -18.95 15.06
C PHE A 437 -10.07 -19.09 15.37
N ASN A 438 -9.72 -19.49 16.59
CA ASN A 438 -8.31 -19.63 17.01
C ASN A 438 -7.55 -20.70 16.19
N ILE A 439 -8.21 -21.82 15.84
CA ILE A 439 -7.62 -22.88 15.01
C ILE A 439 -7.38 -22.38 13.58
N ILE A 440 -8.35 -21.69 12.98
CA ILE A 440 -8.19 -21.12 11.63
C ILE A 440 -7.14 -20.00 11.63
N PHE A 441 -7.03 -19.22 12.72
CA PHE A 441 -6.11 -18.09 12.80
C PHE A 441 -4.64 -18.53 12.76
N ILE A 442 -4.32 -19.65 13.42
CA ILE A 442 -3.02 -20.35 13.27
C ILE A 442 -2.77 -20.68 11.78
N SER A 443 -3.77 -21.25 11.09
CA SER A 443 -3.68 -21.55 9.66
C SER A 443 -3.69 -20.32 8.73
N GLY A 444 -3.98 -19.12 9.24
CA GLY A 444 -3.97 -17.86 8.49
C GLY A 444 -2.69 -17.03 8.65
N ILE A 445 -1.88 -17.37 9.66
CA ILE A 445 -0.50 -16.90 9.82
C ILE A 445 0.42 -17.63 8.83
N GLU A 446 0.29 -18.96 8.69
CA GLU A 446 1.10 -19.75 7.76
C GLU A 446 0.62 -19.63 6.29
N ASN A 447 0.85 -18.46 5.66
CA ASN A 447 0.67 -18.34 4.20
C ASN A 447 1.74 -19.18 3.46
N ARG A 448 1.28 -20.11 2.61
CA ARG A 448 2.13 -20.98 1.79
C ARG A 448 2.94 -20.20 0.75
N ASN A 449 2.39 -19.13 0.18
CA ASN A 449 3.12 -18.28 -0.78
C ASN A 449 4.31 -17.57 -0.10
N ALA A 450 4.14 -17.13 1.16
CA ALA A 450 5.23 -16.58 1.96
C ALA A 450 6.33 -17.62 2.22
N LYS A 451 5.94 -18.86 2.51
CA LYS A 451 6.87 -19.99 2.74
C LYS A 451 7.69 -20.33 1.50
N ASN A 452 7.07 -20.32 0.31
CA ASN A 452 7.80 -20.53 -0.94
C ASN A 452 8.84 -19.41 -1.16
N HIS A 453 8.42 -18.15 -1.13
CA HIS A 453 9.33 -17.00 -1.30
C HIS A 453 10.45 -16.90 -0.25
N SER A 454 10.27 -17.45 0.95
CA SER A 454 11.30 -17.48 2.00
C SER A 454 12.15 -18.75 2.03
N SER A 455 11.79 -19.79 1.28
CA SER A 455 12.61 -21.00 1.11
C SER A 455 13.81 -20.74 0.18
N ASP A 456 13.58 -19.98 -0.92
CA ASP A 456 14.65 -19.58 -1.86
C ASP A 456 15.74 -18.71 -1.19
N THR A 457 15.43 -17.96 -0.12
CA THR A 457 16.40 -17.12 0.61
C THR A 457 17.45 -17.86 1.45
N THR A 458 17.64 -19.17 1.25
CA THR A 458 18.71 -19.95 1.92
C THR A 458 19.98 -20.14 1.08
N SER A 459 20.09 -19.52 -0.09
CA SER A 459 21.38 -19.34 -0.79
C SER A 459 21.76 -17.86 -0.92
N TYR A 460 23.02 -17.55 -0.61
CA TYR A 460 23.56 -16.17 -0.57
C TYR A 460 24.00 -15.63 -1.94
N ASP A 461 23.67 -16.35 -3.03
CA ASP A 461 24.14 -16.09 -4.41
C ASP A 461 23.00 -15.83 -5.41
N GLN A 462 21.73 -15.95 -5.02
CA GLN A 462 20.61 -16.03 -5.97
C GLN A 462 20.00 -14.67 -6.36
N GLN A 463 20.85 -13.69 -6.69
CA GLN A 463 20.42 -12.40 -7.29
C GLN A 463 19.91 -12.55 -8.74
N TYR A 464 20.02 -13.75 -9.33
CA TYR A 464 19.60 -14.09 -10.69
C TYR A 464 18.82 -15.42 -10.74
N GLN A 465 17.58 -15.45 -10.24
CA GLN A 465 16.70 -16.61 -10.44
C GLN A 465 16.03 -16.53 -11.82
N THR A 466 16.20 -17.58 -12.63
CA THR A 466 15.86 -17.60 -14.06
C THR A 466 14.35 -17.60 -14.30
N TYR A 467 13.82 -16.51 -14.83
CA TYR A 467 12.45 -16.44 -15.36
C TYR A 467 12.32 -17.24 -16.67
N ASP A 468 11.09 -17.63 -17.03
CA ASP A 468 10.83 -18.28 -18.32
C ASP A 468 11.05 -17.29 -19.46
N THR A 469 12.22 -17.41 -20.07
CA THR A 469 12.85 -16.39 -20.91
C THR A 469 12.78 -16.73 -22.40
N THR A 470 12.05 -17.79 -22.76
CA THR A 470 12.07 -18.37 -24.11
C THR A 470 11.17 -17.66 -25.12
N SER A 471 10.13 -16.94 -24.67
CA SER A 471 9.15 -16.30 -25.55
C SER A 471 8.95 -14.81 -25.25
N ASN A 472 8.83 -14.00 -26.31
CA ASN A 472 8.54 -12.57 -26.23
C ASN A 472 7.02 -12.36 -26.34
N THR A 473 6.31 -12.66 -25.25
CA THR A 473 4.85 -12.54 -25.14
C THR A 473 4.44 -11.12 -24.76
N LEU A 474 3.33 -10.63 -25.34
CA LEU A 474 2.77 -9.33 -24.97
C LEU A 474 2.14 -9.41 -23.57
N LEU A 475 2.55 -8.51 -22.68
CA LEU A 475 2.03 -8.39 -21.32
C LEU A 475 0.68 -7.66 -21.29
N THR A 476 -0.12 -7.87 -20.25
CA THR A 476 -1.45 -7.22 -20.07
C THR A 476 -1.49 -6.17 -18.96
N SER A 477 -0.48 -6.16 -18.07
CA SER A 477 -0.47 -5.35 -16.85
C SER A 477 0.98 -5.06 -16.44
N ASP A 478 1.25 -3.87 -15.90
CA ASP A 478 2.57 -3.53 -15.33
C ASP A 478 2.80 -4.13 -13.94
N LEU A 479 1.72 -4.46 -13.23
CA LEU A 479 1.73 -5.21 -11.98
C LEU A 479 1.12 -6.59 -12.15
N VAL A 480 1.78 -7.58 -11.56
CA VAL A 480 1.40 -8.99 -11.54
C VAL A 480 0.78 -9.31 -10.19
N ASP A 481 -0.51 -9.65 -10.20
CA ASP A 481 -1.18 -10.20 -9.03
C ASP A 481 -0.56 -11.60 -8.72
N PRO A 482 -0.20 -11.91 -7.45
CA PRO A 482 0.41 -13.18 -7.04
C PRO A 482 -0.46 -14.41 -7.39
N PRO A 483 0.13 -15.62 -7.50
CA PRO A 483 -0.59 -16.82 -7.88
C PRO A 483 -1.77 -17.10 -6.93
N ALA A 484 -2.92 -17.41 -7.51
CA ALA A 484 -4.21 -17.45 -6.83
C ALA A 484 -4.31 -18.63 -5.83
N ASP A 485 -3.80 -18.44 -4.62
CA ASP A 485 -4.01 -19.42 -3.56
C ASP A 485 -5.46 -19.41 -3.07
N SER A 486 -6.16 -20.51 -3.38
CA SER A 486 -7.52 -20.81 -2.95
C SER A 486 -7.58 -21.20 -1.47
N TRP A 487 -6.51 -21.74 -0.89
CA TRP A 487 -6.43 -22.08 0.52
C TRP A 487 -6.47 -20.83 1.40
N CYS A 488 -5.54 -19.89 1.19
CA CYS A 488 -5.51 -18.59 1.88
C CYS A 488 -6.83 -17.80 1.68
N THR A 489 -7.50 -17.97 0.55
CA THR A 489 -8.82 -17.39 0.29
C THR A 489 -9.93 -18.04 1.14
N ALA A 490 -9.98 -19.37 1.22
CA ALA A 490 -10.92 -20.08 2.08
C ALA A 490 -10.68 -19.78 3.57
N VAL A 491 -9.42 -19.71 3.99
CA VAL A 491 -9.01 -19.32 5.36
C VAL A 491 -9.51 -17.91 5.71
N ALA A 492 -9.33 -16.93 4.82
CA ALA A 492 -9.83 -15.56 5.04
C ALA A 492 -11.37 -15.51 5.21
N VAL A 493 -12.11 -16.26 4.39
CA VAL A 493 -13.59 -16.35 4.49
C VAL A 493 -14.04 -16.98 5.82
N LEU A 494 -13.37 -18.06 6.23
CA LEU A 494 -13.69 -18.74 7.49
C LEU A 494 -13.33 -17.88 8.71
N LEU A 495 -12.22 -17.15 8.69
CA LEU A 495 -11.85 -16.20 9.74
C LEU A 495 -12.88 -15.07 9.88
N HIS A 496 -13.30 -14.49 8.76
CA HIS A 496 -14.33 -13.45 8.73
C HIS A 496 -15.60 -13.92 9.44
N TYR A 497 -16.10 -15.11 9.07
CA TYR A 497 -17.30 -15.69 9.63
C TYR A 497 -17.16 -16.00 11.13
N PHE A 498 -16.13 -16.73 11.54
CA PHE A 498 -16.01 -17.16 12.94
C PHE A 498 -15.62 -16.03 13.90
N LEU A 499 -14.90 -14.99 13.45
CA LEU A 499 -14.64 -13.80 14.25
C LEU A 499 -15.90 -12.94 14.40
N LEU A 500 -16.64 -12.68 13.32
CA LEU A 500 -17.90 -11.94 13.39
C LEU A 500 -18.98 -12.70 14.19
N ALA A 501 -19.03 -14.03 14.06
CA ALA A 501 -19.87 -14.88 14.91
C ALA A 501 -19.45 -14.84 16.38
N THR A 502 -18.16 -14.76 16.68
CA THR A 502 -17.67 -14.55 18.06
C THR A 502 -18.19 -13.24 18.64
N PHE A 503 -18.15 -12.13 17.88
CA PHE A 503 -18.71 -10.85 18.32
C PHE A 503 -20.25 -10.90 18.48
N MET A 504 -20.97 -11.52 17.55
CA MET A 504 -22.42 -11.73 17.71
C MET A 504 -22.72 -12.58 18.96
N TRP A 505 -21.94 -13.62 19.24
CA TRP A 505 -22.12 -14.43 20.44
C TRP A 505 -21.78 -13.69 21.74
N THR A 506 -20.83 -12.76 21.79
CA THR A 506 -20.63 -11.92 23.00
C THR A 506 -21.83 -10.98 23.21
N ALA A 507 -22.40 -10.39 22.15
CA ALA A 507 -23.62 -9.58 22.24
C ALA A 507 -24.85 -10.37 22.72
N LEU A 508 -25.02 -11.61 22.26
CA LEU A 508 -26.12 -12.45 22.73
C LEU A 508 -25.93 -12.90 24.19
N ASN A 509 -24.70 -13.15 24.63
CA ASN A 509 -24.39 -13.39 26.04
C ASN A 509 -24.58 -12.13 26.90
N SER A 510 -24.26 -10.94 26.41
CA SER A 510 -24.43 -9.66 27.13
C SER A 510 -25.90 -9.32 27.36
N ALA A 511 -26.71 -9.42 26.30
CA ALA A 511 -28.16 -9.28 26.35
C ALA A 511 -28.80 -10.31 27.31
N GLN A 512 -28.36 -11.58 27.25
CA GLN A 512 -28.88 -12.62 28.13
C GLN A 512 -28.55 -12.35 29.61
N LEU A 513 -27.30 -11.97 29.92
CA LEU A 513 -26.85 -11.71 31.29
C LEU A 513 -27.66 -10.57 31.93
N TYR A 514 -27.88 -9.48 31.20
CA TYR A 514 -28.70 -8.36 31.66
C TYR A 514 -30.19 -8.73 31.82
N LEU A 515 -30.76 -9.47 30.86
CA LEU A 515 -32.14 -9.96 30.98
C LEU A 515 -32.35 -10.87 32.20
N LEU A 516 -31.33 -11.63 32.61
CA LEU A 516 -31.37 -12.47 33.82
C LEU A 516 -31.30 -11.66 35.13
N LEU A 517 -30.64 -10.49 35.12
CA LEU A 517 -30.66 -9.55 36.25
C LEU A 517 -32.03 -8.85 36.35
N LEU A 518 -32.56 -8.33 35.24
CA LEU A 518 -33.86 -7.65 35.23
C LEU A 518 -35.06 -8.58 35.50
N ARG A 519 -35.04 -9.81 34.96
CA ARG A 519 -36.21 -10.72 34.98
C ARG A 519 -36.09 -11.84 36.00
N ALA A 520 -35.57 -11.54 37.19
CA ALA A 520 -35.42 -12.50 38.29
C ALA A 520 -36.71 -13.32 38.61
N MET A 521 -37.89 -12.75 38.32
CA MET A 521 -39.21 -13.31 38.64
C MET A 521 -40.02 -13.82 37.42
N LYS A 522 -39.47 -13.91 36.20
CA LYS A 522 -40.21 -14.40 35.01
C LYS A 522 -39.44 -15.42 34.17
N PRO A 523 -40.07 -16.52 33.70
CA PRO A 523 -39.43 -17.49 32.81
C PRO A 523 -39.10 -16.87 31.44
N LEU A 524 -38.07 -17.41 30.77
CA LEU A 524 -37.72 -17.03 29.41
C LEU A 524 -38.72 -17.67 28.42
N PRO A 525 -39.05 -17.03 27.28
CA PRO A 525 -39.99 -17.57 26.30
C PRO A 525 -39.44 -18.85 25.65
N GLY A 526 -40.30 -19.85 25.42
CA GLY A 526 -39.88 -21.21 25.06
C GLY A 526 -39.01 -21.34 23.80
N ARG A 527 -39.14 -20.43 22.83
CA ARG A 527 -38.32 -20.42 21.59
C ARG A 527 -36.99 -19.64 21.70
N PHE A 528 -36.70 -19.01 22.85
CA PHE A 528 -35.55 -18.12 23.05
C PHE A 528 -34.21 -18.69 22.55
N ILE A 529 -33.93 -19.96 22.85
CA ILE A 529 -32.66 -20.61 22.47
C ILE A 529 -32.52 -20.72 20.94
N VAL A 530 -33.62 -21.03 20.24
CA VAL A 530 -33.65 -21.13 18.77
C VAL A 530 -33.47 -19.74 18.16
N THR A 531 -34.23 -18.73 18.62
CA THR A 531 -34.12 -17.36 18.12
C THR A 531 -32.71 -16.80 18.25
N MET A 532 -32.05 -16.96 19.40
CA MET A 532 -30.67 -16.49 19.58
C MET A 532 -29.67 -17.29 18.74
N SER A 533 -29.89 -18.59 18.51
CA SER A 533 -29.01 -19.40 17.66
C SER A 533 -29.13 -19.01 16.18
N VAL A 534 -30.32 -18.65 15.70
CA VAL A 534 -30.53 -18.11 14.34
C VAL A 534 -29.86 -16.74 14.19
N ILE A 535 -29.95 -15.86 15.19
CA ILE A 535 -29.28 -14.54 15.16
C ILE A 535 -27.74 -14.69 15.18
N GLY A 536 -27.22 -15.52 16.09
CA GLY A 536 -25.79 -15.65 16.36
C GLY A 536 -24.97 -16.27 15.22
N TRP A 537 -25.57 -17.18 14.44
CA TRP A 537 -24.93 -17.78 13.26
C TRP A 537 -25.41 -17.16 11.93
N GLY A 538 -26.67 -16.73 11.84
CA GLY A 538 -27.26 -16.23 10.60
C GLY A 538 -26.80 -14.84 10.17
N ILE A 539 -26.69 -13.87 11.10
CA ILE A 539 -26.23 -12.52 10.74
C ILE A 539 -24.79 -12.51 10.21
N PRO A 540 -23.81 -13.20 10.84
CA PRO A 540 -22.47 -13.34 10.27
C PRO A 540 -22.46 -13.99 8.89
N ALA A 541 -23.27 -15.04 8.69
CA ALA A 541 -23.34 -15.72 7.39
C ALA A 541 -23.81 -14.80 6.27
N ILE A 542 -24.82 -13.95 6.53
CA ILE A 542 -25.34 -12.98 5.55
C ILE A 542 -24.28 -11.92 5.21
N VAL A 543 -23.59 -11.37 6.20
CA VAL A 543 -22.54 -10.35 6.00
C VAL A 543 -21.37 -10.90 5.18
N VAL A 544 -20.92 -12.11 5.48
CA VAL A 544 -19.83 -12.79 4.74
C VAL A 544 -20.26 -13.18 3.33
N ALA A 545 -21.50 -13.65 3.13
CA ALA A 545 -22.02 -13.99 1.80
C ALA A 545 -22.14 -12.75 0.90
N ILE A 546 -22.60 -11.62 1.43
CA ILE A 546 -22.68 -10.34 0.70
C ILE A 546 -21.28 -9.88 0.30
N THR A 547 -20.31 -9.84 1.21
CA THR A 547 -18.94 -9.38 0.87
C THR A 547 -18.22 -10.30 -0.11
N LEU A 548 -18.36 -11.61 0.05
CA LEU A 548 -17.80 -12.55 -0.92
C LEU A 548 -18.42 -12.29 -2.30
N GLY A 549 -19.74 -12.17 -2.38
CA GLY A 549 -20.45 -11.90 -3.64
C GLY A 549 -20.15 -10.55 -4.30
N THR A 550 -19.79 -9.50 -3.55
CA THR A 550 -19.47 -8.18 -4.12
C THR A 550 -17.99 -8.00 -4.48
N THR A 551 -17.07 -8.58 -3.69
CA THR A 551 -15.62 -8.30 -3.81
C THR A 551 -14.80 -9.43 -4.42
N TYR A 552 -15.25 -10.70 -4.33
CA TYR A 552 -14.57 -11.80 -5.00
C TYR A 552 -14.95 -11.84 -6.48
N ARG A 553 -13.92 -11.80 -7.34
CA ARG A 553 -14.02 -12.11 -8.76
C ARG A 553 -12.86 -13.03 -9.12
N GLU A 554 -13.08 -13.93 -10.08
CA GLU A 554 -12.02 -14.79 -10.60
C GLU A 554 -10.84 -13.94 -11.09
N GLY A 555 -9.60 -14.39 -10.80
CA GLY A 555 -8.38 -13.62 -11.06
C GLY A 555 -8.14 -12.39 -10.16
N LYS A 556 -9.07 -11.99 -9.27
CA LYS A 556 -8.93 -10.81 -8.39
C LYS A 556 -9.20 -11.10 -6.90
N ALA A 557 -8.65 -12.21 -6.39
CA ALA A 557 -8.78 -12.62 -4.99
C ALA A 557 -8.28 -11.54 -3.99
N LEU A 558 -7.33 -10.69 -4.39
CA LEU A 558 -6.79 -9.59 -3.58
C LEU A 558 -7.77 -8.44 -3.30
N ASN A 559 -8.95 -8.43 -3.92
CA ASN A 559 -10.03 -7.52 -3.52
C ASN A 559 -10.79 -8.04 -2.29
N TYR A 560 -10.77 -9.35 -2.01
CA TYR A 560 -11.32 -9.92 -0.79
C TYR A 560 -10.26 -10.01 0.32
N ARG A 561 -9.06 -10.52 0.02
CA ARG A 561 -8.00 -10.80 1.00
C ARG A 561 -6.67 -10.08 0.75
N GLN A 562 -5.80 -10.08 1.76
CA GLN A 562 -4.40 -9.66 1.64
C GLN A 562 -3.50 -10.87 1.30
N GLU A 563 -2.23 -10.60 0.97
CA GLU A 563 -1.20 -11.62 0.71
C GLU A 563 -0.21 -11.77 1.88
N GLU A 564 0.04 -10.71 2.65
CA GLU A 564 0.91 -10.75 3.84
C GLU A 564 0.43 -11.75 4.90
N PHE A 565 -0.88 -11.93 5.02
CA PHE A 565 -1.55 -12.89 5.90
C PHE A 565 -2.97 -13.12 5.38
N CYS A 566 -3.57 -14.27 5.70
CA CYS A 566 -4.83 -14.72 5.08
C CYS A 566 -6.08 -14.07 5.71
N TRP A 567 -6.21 -12.76 5.58
CA TRP A 567 -7.27 -11.93 6.16
C TRP A 567 -7.82 -10.91 5.15
N LEU A 568 -8.88 -10.17 5.50
CA LEU A 568 -9.58 -9.22 4.63
C LEU A 568 -8.69 -8.08 4.11
N ALA A 569 -8.89 -7.70 2.85
CA ALA A 569 -8.31 -6.50 2.28
C ALA A 569 -8.77 -5.23 3.01
N ALA A 570 -7.80 -4.40 3.40
CA ALA A 570 -7.98 -3.15 4.15
C ALA A 570 -7.21 -1.96 3.54
N LEU A 571 -6.08 -2.24 2.89
CA LEU A 571 -5.19 -1.27 2.28
C LEU A 571 -5.41 -1.21 0.78
N ASP A 572 -5.15 -0.03 0.22
CA ASP A 572 -5.17 0.24 -1.21
C ASP A 572 -3.79 0.07 -1.84
N GLU A 573 -3.71 0.18 -3.17
CA GLU A 573 -2.47 0.09 -3.95
C GLU A 573 -1.40 1.10 -3.48
N ASN A 574 -1.84 2.25 -2.97
CA ASN A 574 -0.98 3.30 -2.38
C ASN A 574 -0.66 3.10 -0.88
N GLN A 575 -0.91 1.92 -0.30
CA GLN A 575 -0.76 1.63 1.14
C GLN A 575 -1.58 2.56 2.08
N ASN A 576 -2.61 3.21 1.54
CA ASN A 576 -3.58 4.00 2.30
C ASN A 576 -4.82 3.16 2.64
N PHE A 577 -5.50 3.48 3.72
CA PHE A 577 -6.72 2.80 4.14
C PHE A 577 -7.92 3.23 3.27
N SER A 578 -8.44 2.33 2.43
CA SER A 578 -9.48 2.67 1.45
C SER A 578 -10.89 2.24 1.88
N MET A 579 -11.85 3.15 1.66
CA MET A 579 -13.27 2.96 1.94
C MET A 579 -13.93 1.89 1.07
N GLU A 580 -13.32 1.51 -0.06
CA GLU A 580 -13.86 0.50 -0.99
C GLU A 580 -13.50 -0.94 -0.54
N LYS A 581 -12.48 -1.10 0.31
CA LYS A 581 -11.97 -2.42 0.71
C LYS A 581 -12.81 -3.05 1.85
N PRO A 582 -13.07 -4.37 1.84
CA PRO A 582 -14.10 -4.99 2.67
C PRO A 582 -13.87 -4.93 4.19
N MET A 583 -12.62 -4.80 4.67
CA MET A 583 -12.34 -4.82 6.12
C MET A 583 -13.06 -3.68 6.88
N LEU A 584 -13.22 -2.50 6.26
CA LEU A 584 -13.91 -1.40 6.92
C LEU A 584 -15.40 -1.68 7.06
N TRP A 585 -16.11 -1.77 5.95
CA TRP A 585 -17.57 -1.76 5.92
C TRP A 585 -18.20 -3.06 6.43
N SER A 586 -17.54 -4.20 6.21
CA SER A 586 -18.09 -5.52 6.56
C SER A 586 -17.60 -6.09 7.89
N PHE A 587 -16.47 -5.60 8.42
CA PHE A 587 -15.90 -6.12 9.65
C PHE A 587 -15.81 -5.04 10.73
N LEU A 588 -15.01 -3.99 10.53
CA LEU A 588 -14.81 -2.95 11.56
C LEU A 588 -16.12 -2.23 11.92
N LEU A 589 -16.91 -1.80 10.92
CA LEU A 589 -18.16 -1.09 11.20
C LEU A 589 -19.19 -1.94 11.99
N PRO A 590 -19.51 -3.19 11.60
CA PRO A 590 -20.35 -4.08 12.43
C PRO A 590 -19.76 -4.37 13.82
N VAL A 591 -18.45 -4.61 13.94
CA VAL A 591 -17.80 -4.89 15.22
C VAL A 591 -17.82 -3.66 16.14
N ALA A 592 -17.64 -2.46 15.62
CA ALA A 592 -17.75 -1.22 16.40
C ALA A 592 -19.17 -1.03 16.99
N LEU A 593 -20.21 -1.31 16.21
CA LEU A 593 -21.61 -1.27 16.68
C LEU A 593 -21.88 -2.34 17.76
N ILE A 594 -21.33 -3.55 17.60
CA ILE A 594 -21.42 -4.64 18.58
C ILE A 594 -20.68 -4.29 19.89
N LEU A 595 -19.48 -3.71 19.80
CA LEU A 595 -18.70 -3.29 20.97
C LEU A 595 -19.34 -2.10 21.70
N LEU A 596 -19.92 -1.14 20.98
CA LEU A 596 -20.71 -0.05 21.56
C LEU A 596 -21.91 -0.60 22.34
N PHE A 597 -22.65 -1.56 21.76
CA PHE A 597 -23.72 -2.26 22.46
C PHE A 597 -23.19 -2.97 23.72
N ASN A 598 -22.14 -3.78 23.62
CA ASN A 598 -21.57 -4.49 24.78
C ASN A 598 -21.06 -3.55 25.88
N PHE A 599 -20.55 -2.36 25.53
CA PHE A 599 -20.14 -1.34 26.48
C PHE A 599 -21.34 -0.71 27.22
N ILE A 600 -22.43 -0.40 26.51
CA ILE A 600 -23.69 0.05 27.13
C ILE A 600 -24.26 -1.03 28.05
N MET A 601 -24.26 -2.29 27.60
CA MET A 601 -24.69 -3.44 28.42
C MET A 601 -23.79 -3.64 29.64
N PHE A 602 -22.48 -3.42 29.53
CA PHE A 602 -21.53 -3.48 30.65
C PHE A 602 -21.83 -2.43 31.73
N ILE A 603 -22.10 -1.19 31.34
CA ILE A 603 -22.48 -0.12 32.26
C ILE A 603 -23.76 -0.51 33.00
N ASN A 604 -24.79 -0.95 32.27
CA ASN A 604 -26.08 -1.36 32.84
C ASN A 604 -25.95 -2.56 33.82
N ILE A 605 -25.14 -3.57 33.48
CA ILE A 605 -24.83 -4.71 34.36
C ILE A 605 -24.05 -4.24 35.60
N THR A 606 -23.05 -3.36 35.43
CA THR A 606 -22.20 -2.87 36.51
C THR A 606 -22.99 -2.02 37.51
N VAL A 607 -23.85 -1.11 37.03
CA VAL A 607 -24.79 -0.34 37.87
C VAL A 607 -25.72 -1.30 38.62
N SER A 608 -26.32 -2.28 37.93
CA SER A 608 -27.20 -3.27 38.56
C SER A 608 -26.51 -4.11 39.65
N VAL A 609 -25.23 -4.47 39.48
CA VAL A 609 -24.44 -5.26 40.45
C VAL A 609 -23.90 -4.40 41.61
N ILE A 610 -23.61 -3.13 41.39
CA ILE A 610 -23.10 -2.22 42.44
C ILE A 610 -24.25 -1.68 43.29
N TRP A 611 -25.33 -1.19 42.67
CA TRP A 611 -26.43 -0.48 43.33
C TRP A 611 -27.43 -1.40 44.04
N ASN A 612 -27.46 -2.69 43.70
CA ASN A 612 -28.28 -3.69 44.40
C ASN A 612 -27.63 -4.13 45.72
N ASP A 613 -27.47 -3.19 46.65
CA ASP A 613 -27.05 -3.47 48.03
C ASP A 613 -28.23 -3.95 48.88
N ASN A 614 -28.15 -5.20 49.34
CA ASN A 614 -29.02 -5.70 50.39
C ASN A 614 -28.71 -4.92 51.68
N LYS A 615 -29.76 -4.50 52.41
CA LYS A 615 -29.61 -3.71 53.66
C LYS A 615 -29.05 -4.50 54.85
N ASP A 616 -28.86 -5.81 54.74
CA ASP A 616 -28.58 -6.69 55.87
C ASP A 616 -27.11 -7.10 56.05
N LEU A 617 -26.67 -6.96 57.31
CA LEU A 617 -25.62 -7.73 58.00
C LEU A 617 -24.17 -7.61 57.51
N THR A 618 -23.49 -6.59 58.08
CA THR A 618 -22.21 -6.75 58.81
C THR A 618 -21.25 -7.86 58.34
N ARG A 619 -20.60 -7.68 57.18
CA ARG A 619 -19.41 -8.48 56.79
C ARG A 619 -18.28 -7.64 56.22
N ASN A 620 -17.04 -8.05 56.48
CA ASN A 620 -15.79 -7.34 56.19
C ASN A 620 -15.77 -6.64 54.81
N LYS A 621 -15.77 -5.29 54.83
CA LYS A 621 -15.83 -4.44 53.61
C LYS A 621 -14.77 -4.81 52.56
N LYS A 622 -13.53 -5.13 52.98
CA LYS A 622 -12.42 -5.50 52.07
C LYS A 622 -12.67 -6.79 51.29
N ASP A 623 -13.21 -7.82 51.97
CA ASP A 623 -13.60 -9.10 51.33
C ASP A 623 -14.79 -8.93 50.38
N SER A 624 -15.79 -8.15 50.80
CA SER A 624 -16.96 -7.81 49.97
C SER A 624 -16.55 -7.07 48.69
N PHE A 625 -15.71 -6.04 48.82
CA PHE A 625 -15.21 -5.24 47.69
C PHE A 625 -14.40 -6.09 46.70
N MET A 626 -13.45 -6.91 47.17
CA MET A 626 -12.69 -7.80 46.28
C MET A 626 -13.61 -8.81 45.57
N LYS A 627 -14.64 -9.33 46.25
CA LYS A 627 -15.62 -10.23 45.63
C LYS A 627 -16.48 -9.52 44.56
N LYS A 628 -16.93 -8.28 44.80
CA LYS A 628 -17.59 -7.44 43.78
C LYS A 628 -16.64 -7.18 42.59
N MET A 629 -15.42 -6.69 42.82
CA MET A 629 -14.45 -6.36 41.75
C MET A 629 -14.08 -7.55 40.85
N ILE A 630 -13.76 -8.71 41.42
CA ILE A 630 -13.43 -9.91 40.60
C ILE A 630 -14.70 -10.47 39.92
N SER A 631 -15.91 -10.08 40.36
CA SER A 631 -17.14 -10.34 39.59
C SER A 631 -17.26 -9.41 38.38
N THR A 632 -16.95 -8.12 38.53
CA THR A 632 -16.97 -7.15 37.42
C THR A 632 -15.92 -7.49 36.35
N ILE A 633 -14.68 -7.82 36.75
CA ILE A 633 -13.62 -8.27 35.83
C ILE A 633 -14.06 -9.52 35.04
N SER A 634 -14.77 -10.45 35.71
CA SER A 634 -15.33 -11.64 35.06
C SER A 634 -16.30 -11.31 33.92
N VAL A 635 -17.02 -10.19 34.01
CA VAL A 635 -17.95 -9.74 32.98
C VAL A 635 -17.21 -9.07 31.82
N VAL A 636 -16.25 -8.18 32.10
CA VAL A 636 -15.44 -7.46 31.09
C VAL A 636 -14.84 -8.40 30.03
N VAL A 637 -14.29 -9.54 30.47
CA VAL A 637 -13.67 -10.55 29.61
C VAL A 637 -14.66 -11.21 28.65
N VAL A 638 -15.84 -11.60 29.15
CA VAL A 638 -16.88 -12.28 28.33
C VAL A 638 -17.64 -11.31 27.43
N LEU A 639 -17.71 -10.03 27.80
CA LEU A 639 -18.26 -8.97 26.95
C LEU A 639 -17.32 -8.55 25.80
N GLY A 640 -16.08 -9.04 25.78
CA GLY A 640 -15.12 -8.75 24.72
C GLY A 640 -14.63 -7.29 24.69
N ILE A 641 -14.71 -6.57 25.82
CA ILE A 641 -14.32 -5.15 25.88
C ILE A 641 -12.81 -4.97 25.60
N THR A 642 -11.99 -6.01 25.80
CA THR A 642 -10.56 -6.04 25.42
C THR A 642 -10.32 -5.75 23.93
N TRP A 643 -11.30 -6.01 23.06
CA TRP A 643 -11.18 -5.78 21.62
C TRP A 643 -11.24 -4.30 21.23
N THR A 644 -11.66 -3.38 22.11
CA THR A 644 -11.61 -1.94 21.84
C THR A 644 -10.17 -1.43 21.69
N VAL A 645 -9.19 -2.09 22.33
CA VAL A 645 -7.76 -1.80 22.16
C VAL A 645 -7.32 -1.98 20.69
N GLY A 646 -7.99 -2.84 19.92
CA GLY A 646 -7.68 -3.04 18.50
C GLY A 646 -7.93 -1.79 17.64
N TYR A 647 -8.85 -0.92 18.05
CA TYR A 647 -9.07 0.36 17.37
C TYR A 647 -7.97 1.39 17.68
N LEU A 648 -7.24 1.22 18.79
CA LEU A 648 -6.08 2.06 19.12
C LEU A 648 -4.84 1.70 18.28
N MET A 649 -4.79 0.50 17.68
CA MET A 649 -3.75 0.14 16.70
C MET A 649 -3.85 0.96 15.41
N LEU A 650 -5.03 1.52 15.09
CA LEU A 650 -5.27 2.36 13.91
C LEU A 650 -4.76 3.82 14.07
N ILE A 651 -4.11 4.15 15.19
CA ILE A 651 -3.50 5.47 15.41
C ILE A 651 -2.24 5.60 14.53
N ASN A 652 -2.16 6.69 13.76
CA ASN A 652 -1.20 6.88 12.66
C ASN A 652 0.28 7.11 13.07
N HIS A 653 0.65 6.80 14.32
CA HIS A 653 2.03 6.90 14.82
C HIS A 653 2.62 5.50 15.03
N LYS A 654 3.70 5.18 14.30
CA LYS A 654 4.29 3.82 14.25
C LYS A 654 4.59 3.23 15.63
N GLU A 655 5.19 4.01 16.52
CA GLU A 655 5.56 3.56 17.87
C GLU A 655 4.35 3.23 18.75
N THR A 656 3.31 4.08 18.74
CA THR A 656 2.12 3.86 19.57
C THR A 656 1.27 2.71 19.05
N SER A 657 1.11 2.60 17.73
CA SER A 657 0.45 1.46 17.08
C SER A 657 1.13 0.13 17.44
N LEU A 658 2.46 0.08 17.44
CA LEU A 658 3.25 -1.10 17.83
C LEU A 658 3.04 -1.48 19.31
N VAL A 659 3.00 -0.51 20.23
CA VAL A 659 2.69 -0.77 21.65
C VAL A 659 1.26 -1.31 21.81
N PHE A 660 0.26 -0.69 21.18
CA PHE A 660 -1.12 -1.17 21.24
C PHE A 660 -1.29 -2.56 20.60
N SER A 661 -0.49 -2.88 19.56
CA SER A 661 -0.49 -4.20 18.93
C SER A 661 -0.09 -5.31 19.91
N TYR A 662 0.99 -5.13 20.68
CA TYR A 662 1.38 -6.10 21.71
C TYR A 662 0.29 -6.27 22.79
N VAL A 663 -0.28 -5.17 23.28
CA VAL A 663 -1.34 -5.21 24.31
C VAL A 663 -2.58 -5.92 23.80
N PHE A 664 -3.02 -5.61 22.57
CA PHE A 664 -4.15 -6.26 21.90
C PHE A 664 -3.91 -7.78 21.75
N CYS A 665 -2.75 -8.17 21.24
CA CYS A 665 -2.40 -9.58 21.06
C CYS A 665 -2.38 -10.33 22.39
N ILE A 666 -1.73 -9.82 23.44
CA ILE A 666 -1.68 -10.48 24.75
C ILE A 666 -3.09 -10.63 25.37
N LEU A 667 -3.92 -9.60 25.31
CA LEU A 667 -5.27 -9.62 25.88
C LEU A 667 -6.20 -10.60 25.16
N ASN A 668 -6.17 -10.63 23.83
CA ASN A 668 -7.11 -11.43 23.04
C ASN A 668 -6.61 -12.86 22.79
N ALA A 669 -5.30 -13.07 22.58
CA ALA A 669 -4.74 -14.42 22.52
C ALA A 669 -4.97 -15.20 23.82
N THR A 670 -5.01 -14.54 24.99
CA THR A 670 -5.31 -15.20 26.27
C THR A 670 -6.80 -15.24 26.67
N GLN A 671 -7.71 -14.69 25.85
CA GLN A 671 -9.13 -14.51 26.26
C GLN A 671 -9.82 -15.84 26.63
N GLY A 672 -9.57 -16.93 25.90
CA GLY A 672 -10.13 -18.25 26.20
C GLY A 672 -9.62 -18.85 27.52
N LEU A 673 -8.35 -18.61 27.87
CA LEU A 673 -7.77 -18.98 29.16
C LEU A 673 -8.41 -18.18 30.30
N GLN A 674 -8.60 -16.87 30.12
CA GLN A 674 -9.28 -16.01 31.08
C GLN A 674 -10.72 -16.50 31.35
N ILE A 675 -11.49 -16.82 30.29
CA ILE A 675 -12.84 -17.41 30.40
C ILE A 675 -12.81 -18.71 31.21
N CYS A 676 -11.84 -19.59 30.98
CA CYS A 676 -11.70 -20.85 31.72
C CYS A 676 -11.47 -20.63 33.21
N ILE A 677 -10.52 -19.76 33.58
CA ILE A 677 -10.23 -19.44 34.98
C ILE A 677 -11.48 -18.87 35.68
N LEU A 678 -12.21 -17.97 35.00
CA LEU A 678 -13.30 -17.19 35.58
C LEU A 678 -14.66 -17.94 35.65
N TYR A 679 -15.03 -18.72 34.63
CA TYR A 679 -16.35 -19.39 34.54
C TYR A 679 -16.32 -20.90 34.83
N THR A 680 -15.15 -21.53 34.65
CA THR A 680 -14.92 -22.95 34.96
C THR A 680 -14.27 -23.07 36.34
N PHE A 681 -12.98 -22.74 36.48
CA PHE A 681 -12.20 -23.04 37.69
C PHE A 681 -12.69 -22.34 38.96
N ARG A 682 -13.14 -21.08 38.86
CA ARG A 682 -13.69 -20.32 40.00
C ARG A 682 -15.08 -20.81 40.45
N SER A 683 -15.80 -21.61 39.65
CA SER A 683 -17.17 -22.03 39.96
C SER A 683 -17.22 -23.00 41.14
N GLN A 684 -18.15 -22.78 42.09
CA GLN A 684 -18.32 -23.67 43.24
C GLN A 684 -18.69 -25.12 42.82
N ILE A 685 -19.37 -25.28 41.67
CA ILE A 685 -19.68 -26.60 41.10
C ILE A 685 -18.39 -27.32 40.67
N PHE A 686 -17.42 -26.60 40.09
CA PHE A 686 -16.12 -27.14 39.72
C PHE A 686 -15.32 -27.53 40.95
N LYS A 687 -15.24 -26.62 41.95
CA LYS A 687 -14.54 -26.87 43.21
C LYS A 687 -15.11 -28.07 43.96
N LYS A 688 -16.44 -28.22 44.04
CA LYS A 688 -17.07 -29.39 44.66
C LYS A 688 -16.74 -30.67 43.90
N LYS A 689 -16.93 -30.70 42.57
CA LYS A 689 -16.62 -31.89 41.75
C LYS A 689 -15.14 -32.27 41.79
N ILE A 690 -14.20 -31.31 41.80
CA ILE A 690 -12.78 -31.62 41.99
C ILE A 690 -12.50 -32.12 43.39
N SER A 691 -13.12 -31.58 44.45
CA SER A 691 -12.97 -32.13 45.80
C SER A 691 -13.50 -33.57 45.89
N GLU A 692 -14.61 -33.87 45.24
CA GLU A 692 -15.19 -35.22 45.15
C GLU A 692 -14.27 -36.19 44.38
N VAL A 693 -13.68 -35.76 43.26
CA VAL A 693 -12.74 -36.58 42.47
C VAL A 693 -11.37 -36.71 43.13
N PHE A 694 -10.86 -35.67 43.79
CA PHE A 694 -9.56 -35.70 44.45
C PHE A 694 -9.57 -36.59 45.69
N LEU A 695 -10.69 -36.67 46.41
CA LEU A 695 -10.90 -37.67 47.48
C LEU A 695 -10.94 -39.12 46.96
N VAL A 696 -11.30 -39.35 45.69
CA VAL A 696 -11.20 -40.67 45.03
C VAL A 696 -9.75 -40.98 44.60
N PHE A 697 -8.89 -39.96 44.48
CA PHE A 697 -7.45 -40.10 44.24
C PHE A 697 -6.59 -40.00 45.51
N SER A 698 -7.21 -39.92 46.70
CA SER A 698 -6.51 -40.09 47.97
C SER A 698 -6.02 -41.54 48.11
N VAL A 699 -4.75 -41.76 47.83
CA VAL A 699 -4.03 -43.01 48.11
C VAL A 699 -4.23 -43.36 49.59
N PRO A 700 -4.48 -44.64 49.97
CA PRO A 700 -4.60 -45.03 51.37
C PRO A 700 -3.34 -44.64 52.15
N GLU A 701 -3.50 -43.90 53.25
CA GLU A 701 -2.38 -43.54 54.12
C GLU A 701 -1.84 -44.80 54.80
N ILE A 702 -0.69 -45.29 54.34
CA ILE A 702 0.11 -46.26 55.07
C ILE A 702 0.76 -45.51 56.24
N PRO A 703 0.48 -45.88 57.51
CA PRO A 703 0.96 -45.11 58.67
C PRO A 703 2.46 -45.29 58.89
N VAL A 704 3.26 -44.37 58.34
CA VAL A 704 4.71 -44.34 58.55
C VAL A 704 5.01 -43.75 59.94
N TYR A 705 5.29 -44.62 60.90
CA TYR A 705 5.80 -44.24 62.23
C TYR A 705 7.20 -43.61 62.13
N LEU A 706 7.29 -42.28 62.02
CA LEU A 706 8.55 -41.54 62.09
C LEU A 706 8.81 -41.04 63.51
N HIS A 707 9.77 -41.67 64.21
CA HIS A 707 10.08 -41.35 65.60
C HIS A 707 10.98 -40.10 65.72
N SER A 708 10.38 -38.91 65.79
CA SER A 708 11.09 -37.65 65.99
C SER A 708 11.44 -37.40 67.46
N LYS A 709 12.73 -37.29 67.79
CA LYS A 709 13.20 -36.80 69.09
C LYS A 709 13.28 -35.27 69.08
N THR A 710 12.46 -34.61 69.90
CA THR A 710 12.57 -33.18 70.19
C THR A 710 13.64 -32.91 71.26
N TYR A 711 14.54 -31.98 70.98
CA TYR A 711 15.52 -31.48 71.94
C TYR A 711 15.11 -30.07 72.39
N TYR A 712 15.05 -29.83 73.70
CA TYR A 712 14.76 -28.52 74.27
C TYR A 712 16.05 -27.72 74.47
N VAL A 713 16.16 -26.56 73.82
CA VAL A 713 17.25 -25.60 74.07
C VAL A 713 16.81 -24.63 75.18
N SER A 714 17.44 -24.75 76.34
CA SER A 714 17.23 -23.83 77.46
C SER A 714 17.98 -22.52 77.26
N LYS A 715 17.33 -21.39 77.57
CA LYS A 715 17.99 -20.11 77.88
C LYS A 715 17.24 -19.43 79.02
N SER A 716 17.99 -18.82 79.94
CA SER A 716 17.55 -18.60 81.32
C SER A 716 17.52 -17.13 81.75
N HIS A 717 16.44 -16.73 82.45
CA HIS A 717 16.41 -15.65 83.46
C HIS A 717 16.64 -14.18 82.99
N LEU A 718 16.21 -13.10 83.68
CA LEU A 718 15.40 -12.91 84.91
C LEU A 718 14.81 -11.46 84.98
N ALA A 719 13.51 -11.30 85.30
CA ALA A 719 12.87 -10.21 86.09
C ALA A 719 11.33 -10.46 86.13
N LYS A 720 10.60 -10.57 87.27
CA LYS A 720 10.20 -9.57 88.31
C LYS A 720 9.42 -8.37 87.75
N HIS A 721 8.21 -7.98 88.21
CA HIS A 721 7.31 -8.38 89.34
C HIS A 721 5.83 -8.26 88.84
N SER A 722 4.92 -9.23 88.99
CA SER A 722 4.04 -9.60 90.13
C SER A 722 2.95 -8.60 90.59
N ARG A 723 1.65 -8.93 90.41
CA ARG A 723 0.48 -8.82 91.34
C ARG A 723 -0.84 -9.24 90.63
N GLU A 724 -1.59 -10.22 91.14
CA GLU A 724 -2.85 -10.13 91.95
C GLU A 724 -4.11 -9.67 91.15
N ALA A 725 -5.32 -10.23 91.24
CA ALA A 725 -5.86 -11.50 91.80
C ALA A 725 -7.35 -11.74 91.38
N PHE A 726 -7.90 -12.95 91.62
CA PHE A 726 -9.34 -13.36 91.56
C PHE A 726 -10.05 -13.37 90.16
N ARG A 727 -11.14 -14.13 89.89
CA ARG A 727 -11.97 -15.07 90.70
C ARG A 727 -12.57 -16.19 89.80
N GLN A 728 -12.89 -17.36 90.37
CA GLN A 728 -13.81 -18.36 89.80
C GLN A 728 -15.07 -18.49 90.68
N PRO A 729 -16.24 -18.73 90.08
CA PRO A 729 -17.05 -19.94 90.38
C PRO A 729 -17.66 -20.54 89.09
N GLU A 730 -18.26 -21.73 89.03
CA GLU A 730 -18.32 -22.88 89.94
C GLU A 730 -18.62 -24.14 89.09
N THR A 731 -18.30 -25.33 89.59
CA THR A 731 -18.72 -26.61 88.98
C THR A 731 -19.78 -27.29 89.83
N PHE A 732 -20.86 -27.74 89.20
CA PHE A 732 -21.72 -28.80 89.73
C PHE A 732 -21.81 -29.94 88.71
N SER A 733 -21.75 -31.17 89.22
CA SER A 733 -21.80 -32.41 88.46
C SER A 733 -22.77 -33.36 89.15
N GLU A 734 -23.64 -34.01 88.39
CA GLU A 734 -24.38 -35.17 88.89
C GLU A 734 -24.65 -36.13 87.74
N ASP A 735 -24.24 -37.39 87.90
CA ASP A 735 -24.61 -38.50 87.02
C ASP A 735 -26.00 -39.02 87.40
N THR A 736 -26.77 -39.52 86.44
CA THR A 736 -27.93 -40.39 86.73
C THR A 736 -28.06 -41.50 85.70
N SER A 737 -28.51 -42.67 86.13
CA SER A 737 -28.32 -43.94 85.43
C SER A 737 -29.57 -44.52 84.75
N LEU A 738 -29.30 -45.57 83.98
CA LEU A 738 -30.09 -46.33 83.01
C LEU A 738 -31.49 -46.86 83.46
N SER A 739 -32.32 -47.18 82.45
CA SER A 739 -33.53 -48.05 82.44
C SER A 739 -34.86 -47.41 82.91
N THR A 740 -36.04 -47.68 82.32
CA THR A 740 -36.60 -48.95 81.76
C THR A 740 -37.60 -48.74 80.58
N LEU A 741 -37.91 -49.83 79.86
CA LEU A 741 -39.10 -50.07 78.99
C LEU A 741 -40.11 -50.97 79.75
N PRO A 742 -41.30 -51.39 79.22
CA PRO A 742 -41.94 -51.21 77.90
C PRO A 742 -43.33 -50.51 78.07
N ASN A 743 -44.51 -50.80 77.46
CA ASN A 743 -44.97 -51.81 76.49
C ASN A 743 -46.32 -51.45 75.81
N HIS A 744 -46.58 -52.04 74.63
CA HIS A 744 -47.87 -52.12 73.89
C HIS A 744 -48.56 -50.80 73.45
N ARG A 745 -49.37 -50.79 72.38
CA ARG A 745 -50.11 -51.89 71.73
C ARG A 745 -49.92 -51.95 70.23
#